data_AF-A0A2E8Y6W9-F1
#
_entry.id   AF-A0A2E8Y6W9-F1
#
_cell.length_a   1.000
_cell.length_b   1.000
_cell.length_c   1.000
_cell.angle_alpha   90.00
_cell.angle_beta   90.00
_cell.angle_gamma   90.00
#
_symmetry.space_group_name_H-M   'P 1'
#
loop_
_entity.id
_entity.type
_entity.pdbx_description
1 polymer ?
#
loop_
_entity_poly.entity_id
_entity_poly.type
_entity_poly.pdbx_seq_one_letter_code
_entity_poly.pdbx_strand_id
1 'polypeptide(L)'
;MTEESGAGQTQSSAKYLLLLVVVVLAPVIFTWLTSTPGRSEADFDQLLETAKAHYEAGEAQSAIDAFAQALETKPTETDLLLNLANAHRLANAPEQVIRFATEALAIDGNLGAAHFLIGAAHLRLGRHTEAVQSLQQAYDIDNTIGAVGFLLGQAQLAAGNAEAATELFEELVSFEESHLGAALALSEALTAVGRDDEAKSALELHQQRTAGKPMPTEPGAWEACLYTEVLIPFKLAQPDAVGIAIKFVDDTATAFDGKAAAFAGPFGVIDFNRNGNNSLFVNTRTNTFRTLLNTNGVFTPVGFEFPAIDGARYSRCLVGDLNNDRFDDVLMLGDQGSHAYRFATNGLARDLSKFSKLASLKAVDGIIADIDSTGKLDLLAIQPDDAGLKVFRNLGSIYFKDITKTSGIPTQITGALKLFMDDWNNDDMLDLFIARAGETPMFLQKNRGAAHSPTNTLPSLPAATSLATGDLNNDLRTDLVTLANGQLEITFNGLEEKQTVPLAKRITAVQLLDYDNDGWLDLLATGDGVQAFRNRGSAGFADTTTALGLDTLSGQVSQLAAADIDRDGDSDLLLAHDDGLKYLRNDGGNANRQLKVRLYGNRSNASGIGIQIETTAPGLRLKRTVQSLPIEIGIGQNEMLQSLNARWFDLSLFNLDVQVKRDEIVTLTELILPTGSCPYLYAWDGERHRFVTDLLGASPLGLPVADGVYIDADPDEIVWIGDETNFKALDGRYRLQITEELREILYLDEAKLLAVDVPPGSEVHPTTKLRPSGPFPPAGLAALAKRTPLRQARRSDGLDVTSALQANDDQWVSPVELRLPQLRGLAKRYSVELDFGPLDTRAPLALALTGWLHFGGGMANIAASHHDGLPFPFPTLEAQLADGAWQNVDVIVGAPVGKTKTIVIDLADKLPSDTQRLRLSTAFEIHWNRIALFEKAALPDVAETHPTATDLHWHGYGAKEDLPAHLPLTPIHEQTRDTPDWRLTPSGWVTRYGAVDELVAAKDNQLALIAAGDELTLDFNAARLPTQRPGTTRHFFLFTSGWDKDADFHVAQGWTVEPLPWHGMDSQRYGREPRPKLDDGWIKQYNTRWIGPRPLRKSAKLTKAK
;
A
#
# COMPACT_ATOMS: atom_id res chain seq x y z
N MET A 1 78.75 5.55 42.65
CA MET A 1 79.45 6.13 43.82
C MET A 1 78.52 5.96 45.02
N THR A 2 79.02 5.22 46.01
CA THR A 2 78.74 5.30 47.46
C THR A 2 77.30 5.23 47.99
N GLU A 3 77.04 4.14 48.75
CA GLU A 3 76.59 4.11 50.17
C GLU A 3 75.27 4.83 50.56
N GLU A 4 74.46 4.41 51.52
CA GLU A 4 74.35 3.22 52.37
C GLU A 4 72.94 3.25 53.02
N SER A 5 72.54 2.08 53.49
CA SER A 5 71.48 1.71 54.45
C SER A 5 70.80 2.73 55.38
N GLY A 6 69.54 2.44 55.70
CA GLY A 6 68.89 2.90 56.94
C GLY A 6 67.44 2.42 57.12
N ALA A 7 67.27 1.23 57.70
CA ALA A 7 65.98 0.65 58.07
C ALA A 7 65.35 1.34 59.30
N GLY A 8 64.00 1.37 59.37
CA GLY A 8 63.28 1.77 60.58
C GLY A 8 61.77 1.91 60.35
N GLN A 9 61.01 0.92 60.83
CA GLN A 9 59.58 0.71 60.63
C GLN A 9 58.69 1.50 61.62
N THR A 10 57.44 1.71 61.17
CA THR A 10 56.16 1.78 61.89
C THR A 10 55.74 3.03 62.69
N GLN A 11 54.86 3.83 62.08
CA GLN A 11 53.44 4.02 62.46
C GLN A 11 52.75 4.83 61.35
N SER A 12 51.46 4.74 61.03
CA SER A 12 50.40 3.74 61.18
C SER A 12 49.15 4.44 60.64
N SER A 13 48.52 3.81 59.65
CA SER A 13 47.06 3.70 59.48
C SER A 13 46.20 4.92 59.11
N ALA A 14 46.58 6.18 59.35
CA ALA A 14 45.67 7.30 59.07
C ALA A 14 45.60 7.70 57.57
N LYS A 15 46.71 7.63 56.85
CA LYS A 15 46.76 8.04 55.42
C LYS A 15 46.22 6.99 54.46
N TYR A 16 46.30 5.70 54.80
CA TYR A 16 45.78 4.63 53.95
C TYR A 16 44.26 4.48 54.06
N LEU A 17 43.66 4.76 55.23
CA LEU A 17 42.20 4.75 55.36
C LEU A 17 41.57 5.92 54.57
N LEU A 18 42.18 7.11 54.59
CA LEU A 18 41.70 8.25 53.82
C LEU A 18 41.84 8.05 52.30
N LEU A 19 42.93 7.40 51.85
CA LEU A 19 43.12 7.08 50.44
C LEU A 19 42.17 5.96 49.96
N LEU A 20 41.89 4.96 50.80
CA LEU A 20 40.92 3.91 50.46
C LEU A 20 39.49 4.44 50.44
N VAL A 21 39.13 5.33 51.37
CA VAL A 21 37.81 5.99 51.39
C VAL A 21 37.63 6.87 50.15
N VAL A 22 38.65 7.62 49.71
CA VAL A 22 38.57 8.43 48.48
C VAL A 22 38.59 7.57 47.21
N VAL A 23 39.36 6.48 47.14
CA VAL A 23 39.42 5.62 45.95
C VAL A 23 38.20 4.70 45.83
N VAL A 24 37.55 4.34 46.94
CA VAL A 24 36.32 3.52 46.95
C VAL A 24 35.06 4.39 46.85
N LEU A 25 35.04 5.60 47.42
CA LEU A 25 33.89 6.52 47.29
C LEU A 25 33.96 7.42 46.06
N ALA A 26 35.11 7.68 45.44
CA ALA A 26 35.15 8.49 44.22
C ALA A 26 34.36 7.84 43.07
N PRO A 27 34.42 6.53 42.79
CA PRO A 27 33.56 5.90 41.79
C PRO A 27 32.08 5.92 42.19
N VAL A 28 31.76 5.80 43.48
CA VAL A 28 30.38 5.79 44.02
C VAL A 28 29.77 7.19 44.01
N ILE A 29 30.53 8.23 44.37
CA ILE A 29 30.12 9.63 44.36
C ILE A 29 30.12 10.17 42.92
N PHE A 30 31.03 9.71 42.06
CA PHE A 30 31.00 10.03 40.63
C PHE A 30 29.80 9.35 39.96
N THR A 31 29.49 8.07 40.25
CA THR A 31 28.23 7.45 39.78
C THR A 31 26.97 8.06 40.41
N TRP A 32 27.01 8.60 41.63
CA TRP A 32 25.89 9.35 42.22
C TRP A 32 25.74 10.79 41.69
N LEU A 33 26.81 11.41 41.20
CA LEU A 33 26.80 12.77 40.61
C LEU A 33 26.68 12.75 39.09
N THR A 34 26.92 11.61 38.42
CA THR A 34 26.72 11.41 36.98
C THR A 34 25.55 10.49 36.66
N SER A 35 24.84 9.93 37.66
CA SER A 35 23.46 9.50 37.46
C SER A 35 22.60 10.75 37.65
N THR A 36 22.21 11.35 36.53
CA THR A 36 20.95 12.09 36.53
C THR A 36 19.90 11.08 37.01
N PRO A 37 19.18 11.35 38.12
CA PRO A 37 18.01 10.53 38.43
C PRO A 37 17.13 10.60 37.19
N GLY A 38 16.76 9.45 36.62
CA GLY A 38 15.81 9.41 35.52
C GLY A 38 14.60 10.24 35.94
N ARG A 39 14.30 11.31 35.19
CA ARG A 39 13.13 12.15 35.46
C ARG A 39 11.92 11.24 35.54
N SER A 40 11.22 11.29 36.66
CA SER A 40 10.09 10.41 36.95
C SER A 40 8.90 10.75 36.04
N GLU A 41 7.94 9.84 35.86
CA GLU A 41 6.68 10.17 35.16
C GLU A 41 5.96 11.38 35.81
N ALA A 42 6.10 11.56 37.12
CA ALA A 42 5.57 12.72 37.82
C ALA A 42 6.23 14.04 37.37
N ASP A 43 7.51 14.01 36.99
CA ASP A 43 8.21 15.16 36.41
C ASP A 43 7.72 15.43 34.99
N PHE A 44 7.39 14.40 34.19
CA PHE A 44 6.81 14.57 32.86
C PHE A 44 5.42 15.22 32.91
N ASP A 45 4.52 14.71 33.75
CA ASP A 45 3.16 15.26 33.90
C ASP A 45 3.24 16.72 34.42
N GLN A 46 4.15 16.99 35.37
CA GLN A 46 4.40 18.35 35.85
C GLN A 46 4.98 19.27 34.76
N LEU A 47 5.93 18.77 33.95
CA LEU A 47 6.51 19.52 32.82
C LEU A 47 5.44 19.84 31.79
N LEU A 48 4.55 18.90 31.47
CA LEU A 48 3.47 19.10 30.51
C LEU A 48 2.47 20.16 30.99
N GLU A 49 2.03 20.08 32.25
CA GLU A 49 1.14 21.09 32.84
C GLU A 49 1.82 22.46 32.93
N THR A 50 3.11 22.51 33.26
CA THR A 50 3.89 23.76 33.30
C THR A 50 4.06 24.36 31.90
N ALA A 51 4.39 23.52 30.90
CA ALA A 51 4.53 23.94 29.51
C ALA A 51 3.22 24.49 28.96
N LYS A 52 2.10 23.80 29.26
CA LYS A 52 0.76 24.25 28.92
C LYS A 52 0.44 25.59 29.55
N ALA A 53 0.72 25.78 30.85
CA ALA A 53 0.49 27.05 31.53
C ALA A 53 1.31 28.20 30.91
N HIS A 54 2.59 27.98 30.60
CA HIS A 54 3.42 28.97 29.90
C HIS A 54 2.92 29.26 28.49
N TYR A 55 2.45 28.24 27.76
CA TYR A 55 1.86 28.39 26.43
C TYR A 55 0.60 29.26 26.47
N GLU A 56 -0.33 28.95 27.38
CA GLU A 56 -1.57 29.70 27.60
C GLU A 56 -1.31 31.14 28.09
N ALA A 57 -0.22 31.36 28.82
CA ALA A 57 0.24 32.69 29.24
C ALA A 57 0.94 33.49 28.12
N GLY A 58 1.21 32.88 26.95
CA GLY A 58 1.94 33.50 25.84
C GLY A 58 3.46 33.59 26.05
N GLU A 59 4.00 32.88 27.04
CA GLU A 59 5.43 32.87 27.40
C GLU A 59 6.19 31.87 26.51
N ALA A 60 6.33 32.20 25.23
CA ALA A 60 6.77 31.26 24.20
C ALA A 60 8.10 30.54 24.50
N GLN A 61 9.12 31.25 24.98
CA GLN A 61 10.43 30.63 25.28
C GLN A 61 10.32 29.65 26.46
N SER A 62 9.58 30.00 27.52
CA SER A 62 9.39 29.11 28.67
C SER A 62 8.56 27.87 28.30
N ALA A 63 7.57 28.03 27.41
CA ALA A 63 6.83 26.90 26.85
C ALA A 63 7.73 26.00 25.98
N ILE A 64 8.56 26.56 25.11
CA ILE A 64 9.56 25.82 24.31
C ILE A 64 10.49 25.03 25.24
N ASP A 65 11.06 25.70 26.25
CA ASP A 65 12.01 25.06 27.17
C ASP A 65 11.37 23.90 27.93
N ALA A 66 10.11 24.05 28.36
CA ALA A 66 9.39 23.01 29.09
C ALA A 66 8.92 21.86 28.18
N PHE A 67 8.36 22.15 27.00
CA PHE A 67 7.99 21.12 26.02
C PHE A 67 9.21 20.39 25.47
N ALA A 68 10.34 21.07 25.24
CA ALA A 68 11.58 20.43 24.82
C ALA A 68 12.10 19.47 25.90
N GLN A 69 12.04 19.87 27.17
CA GLN A 69 12.37 18.98 28.29
C GLN A 69 11.41 17.79 28.43
N ALA A 70 10.13 17.97 28.14
CA ALA A 70 9.18 16.87 28.09
C ALA A 70 9.47 15.94 26.90
N LEU A 71 9.79 16.51 25.74
CA LEU A 71 10.16 15.80 24.53
C LEU A 71 11.45 14.99 24.72
N GLU A 72 12.45 15.48 25.47
CA GLU A 72 13.64 14.69 25.84
C GLU A 72 13.28 13.34 26.50
N THR A 73 12.15 13.29 27.24
CA THR A 73 11.69 12.04 27.86
C THR A 73 10.89 11.14 26.91
N LYS A 74 10.29 11.71 25.86
CA LYS A 74 9.44 11.02 24.88
C LYS A 74 9.56 11.67 23.48
N PRO A 75 10.71 11.56 22.80
CA PRO A 75 11.00 12.43 21.66
C PRO A 75 10.29 12.02 20.36
N THR A 76 9.65 10.85 20.36
CA THR A 76 8.80 10.38 19.25
C THR A 76 7.31 10.55 19.53
N GLU A 77 6.91 11.23 20.60
CA GLU A 77 5.51 11.44 20.90
C GLU A 77 4.90 12.55 20.03
N THR A 78 4.04 12.15 19.10
CA THR A 78 3.45 13.01 18.06
C THR A 78 2.82 14.28 18.62
N ASP A 79 2.03 14.16 19.70
CA ASP A 79 1.35 15.31 20.31
C ASP A 79 2.34 16.31 20.92
N LEU A 80 3.46 15.85 21.48
CA LEU A 80 4.52 16.73 21.99
C LEU A 80 5.26 17.45 20.87
N LEU A 81 5.53 16.77 19.76
CA LEU A 81 6.14 17.38 18.58
C LEU A 81 5.25 18.52 18.04
N LEU A 82 3.93 18.30 18.00
CA LEU A 82 2.96 19.33 17.61
C LEU A 82 2.89 20.48 18.63
N ASN A 83 2.90 20.18 19.93
CA ASN A 83 2.94 21.19 20.97
C ASN A 83 4.21 22.06 20.89
N LEU A 84 5.37 21.45 20.63
CA LEU A 84 6.64 22.15 20.48
C LEU A 84 6.66 23.00 19.20
N ALA A 85 6.14 22.48 18.08
CA ALA A 85 5.92 23.25 16.87
C ALA A 85 5.02 24.47 17.13
N ASN A 86 3.95 24.30 17.90
CA ASN A 86 3.07 25.38 18.33
C ASN A 86 3.78 26.42 19.21
N ALA A 87 4.64 26.00 20.14
CA ALA A 87 5.41 26.92 20.97
C ALA A 87 6.41 27.74 20.13
N HIS A 88 7.06 27.09 19.13
CA HIS A 88 7.89 27.78 18.15
C HIS A 88 7.11 28.74 17.23
N ARG A 89 5.85 28.42 16.91
CA ARG A 89 4.93 29.32 16.18
C ARG A 89 4.67 30.60 16.98
N LEU A 90 4.43 30.50 18.29
CA LEU A 90 4.31 31.66 19.19
C LEU A 90 5.60 32.49 19.25
N ALA A 91 6.76 31.83 19.24
CA ALA A 91 8.08 32.49 19.21
C ALA A 91 8.46 33.05 17.82
N ASN A 92 7.60 32.89 16.80
CA ASN A 92 7.87 33.27 15.42
C ASN A 92 9.15 32.64 14.81
N ALA A 93 9.34 31.34 15.05
CA ALA A 93 10.47 30.56 14.56
C ALA A 93 10.05 29.52 13.48
N PRO A 94 9.68 29.94 12.25
CA PRO A 94 9.01 29.07 11.27
C PRO A 94 9.82 27.84 10.82
N GLU A 95 11.15 27.92 10.72
CA GLU A 95 11.97 26.74 10.36
C GLU A 95 11.88 25.63 11.41
N GLN A 96 11.77 25.98 12.69
CA GLN A 96 11.60 24.99 13.77
C GLN A 96 10.18 24.41 13.79
N VAL A 97 9.17 25.22 13.44
CA VAL A 97 7.80 24.73 13.25
C VAL A 97 7.77 23.64 12.17
N ILE A 98 8.36 23.92 11.00
CA ILE A 98 8.43 22.98 9.88
C ILE A 98 9.14 21.70 10.32
N ARG A 99 10.29 21.81 11.00
CA ARG A 99 11.03 20.64 11.48
C ARG A 99 10.17 19.72 12.35
N PHE A 100 9.64 20.21 13.48
CA PHE A 100 8.93 19.36 14.43
C PHE A 100 7.59 18.84 13.90
N ALA A 101 6.87 19.64 13.11
CA ALA A 101 5.65 19.18 12.47
C ALA A 101 5.93 18.13 11.36
N THR A 102 7.05 18.22 10.66
CA THR A 102 7.49 17.18 9.70
C THR A 102 7.90 15.89 10.42
N GLU A 103 8.59 15.99 11.55
CA GLU A 103 8.91 14.84 12.41
C GLU A 103 7.62 14.13 12.89
N ALA A 104 6.56 14.88 13.21
CA ALA A 104 5.24 14.34 13.54
C ALA A 104 4.57 13.65 12.33
N LEU A 105 4.61 14.26 11.14
CA LEU A 105 4.07 13.66 9.90
C LEU A 105 4.80 12.38 9.45
N ALA A 106 6.07 12.25 9.82
CA ALA A 106 6.84 11.02 9.60
C ALA A 106 6.39 9.86 10.51
N ILE A 107 5.53 10.11 11.51
CA ILE A 107 4.87 9.10 12.35
C ILE A 107 3.49 8.82 11.76
N ASP A 108 2.65 9.87 11.68
CA ASP A 108 1.29 9.83 11.16
C ASP A 108 1.09 10.92 10.10
N GLY A 109 0.87 10.51 8.86
CA GLY A 109 0.65 11.44 7.75
C GLY A 109 -0.71 12.15 7.76
N ASN A 110 -1.64 11.74 8.62
CA ASN A 110 -3.02 12.21 8.66
C ASN A 110 -3.28 13.28 9.75
N LEU A 111 -2.23 14.01 10.16
CA LEU A 111 -2.30 15.04 11.20
C LEU A 111 -2.63 16.41 10.61
N GLY A 112 -3.90 16.82 10.68
CA GLY A 112 -4.35 18.12 10.19
C GLY A 112 -3.62 19.30 10.83
N ALA A 113 -3.33 19.20 12.14
CA ALA A 113 -2.55 20.20 12.86
C ALA A 113 -1.11 20.34 12.31
N ALA A 114 -0.45 19.24 11.96
CA ALA A 114 0.91 19.29 11.44
C ALA A 114 0.96 20.01 10.09
N HIS A 115 0.06 19.64 9.17
CA HIS A 115 -0.10 20.28 7.85
C HIS A 115 -0.41 21.78 7.98
N PHE A 116 -1.30 22.14 8.90
CA PHE A 116 -1.64 23.53 9.19
C PHE A 116 -0.42 24.33 9.68
N LEU A 117 0.34 23.78 10.64
CA LEU A 117 1.52 24.43 11.21
C LEU A 117 2.63 24.63 10.18
N ILE A 118 2.91 23.62 9.35
CA ILE A 118 3.87 23.71 8.24
C ILE A 118 3.41 24.78 7.26
N GLY A 119 2.13 24.78 6.89
CA GLY A 119 1.52 25.76 6.02
C GLY A 119 1.66 27.20 6.49
N ALA A 120 1.29 27.47 7.74
CA ALA A 120 1.45 28.78 8.37
C ALA A 120 2.93 29.23 8.44
N ALA A 121 3.84 28.31 8.74
CA ALA A 121 5.27 28.60 8.75
C ALA A 121 5.82 28.95 7.37
N HIS A 122 5.41 28.24 6.31
CA HIS A 122 5.78 28.56 4.93
C HIS A 122 5.24 29.93 4.48
N LEU A 123 4.02 30.32 4.88
CA LEU A 123 3.49 31.67 4.63
C LEU A 123 4.40 32.75 5.24
N ARG A 124 4.82 32.58 6.50
CA ARG A 124 5.73 33.52 7.17
C ARG A 124 7.10 33.62 6.49
N LEU A 125 7.53 32.55 5.81
CA LEU A 125 8.78 32.50 5.04
C LEU A 125 8.63 33.01 3.59
N GLY A 126 7.41 33.37 3.15
CA GLY A 126 7.14 33.74 1.75
C GLY A 126 7.23 32.56 0.77
N ARG A 127 7.16 31.32 1.26
CA ARG A 127 7.17 30.08 0.46
C ARG A 127 5.72 29.70 0.10
N HIS A 128 5.11 30.49 -0.78
CA HIS A 128 3.66 30.45 -1.02
C HIS A 128 3.17 29.10 -1.59
N THR A 129 3.94 28.50 -2.50
CA THR A 129 3.59 27.21 -3.12
C THR A 129 3.54 26.10 -2.08
N GLU A 130 4.58 25.97 -1.26
CA GLU A 130 4.67 24.97 -0.18
C GLU A 130 3.62 25.21 0.92
N ALA A 131 3.28 26.48 1.17
CA ALA A 131 2.17 26.83 2.05
C ALA A 131 0.83 26.32 1.51
N VAL A 132 0.53 26.54 0.23
CA VAL A 132 -0.70 26.02 -0.40
C VAL A 132 -0.75 24.50 -0.30
N GLN A 133 0.36 23.79 -0.60
CA GLN A 133 0.39 22.33 -0.52
C GLN A 133 0.00 21.82 0.86
N SER A 134 0.60 22.40 1.91
CA SER A 134 0.36 21.96 3.29
C SER A 134 -1.01 22.40 3.81
N LEU A 135 -1.42 23.64 3.56
CA LEU A 135 -2.73 24.15 4.00
C LEU A 135 -3.88 23.46 3.27
N GLN A 136 -3.71 23.06 2.02
CA GLN A 136 -4.70 22.28 1.29
C GLN A 136 -4.90 20.91 1.94
N GLN A 137 -3.83 20.23 2.36
CA GLN A 137 -3.95 18.96 3.08
C GLN A 137 -4.66 19.13 4.44
N ALA A 138 -4.37 20.23 5.17
CA ALA A 138 -5.10 20.55 6.40
C ALA A 138 -6.59 20.80 6.14
N TYR A 139 -6.91 21.52 5.06
CA TYR A 139 -8.29 21.83 4.64
C TYR A 139 -9.05 20.57 4.21
N ASP A 140 -8.38 19.65 3.52
CA ASP A 140 -8.97 18.39 3.07
C ASP A 140 -9.31 17.46 4.26
N ILE A 141 -8.57 17.53 5.37
CA ILE A 141 -8.85 16.79 6.62
C ILE A 141 -10.03 17.40 7.38
N ASP A 142 -10.05 18.72 7.55
CA ASP A 142 -11.09 19.45 8.25
C ASP A 142 -11.24 20.87 7.69
N ASN A 143 -12.26 21.05 6.85
CA ASN A 143 -12.57 22.36 6.26
C ASN A 143 -13.47 23.22 7.16
N THR A 144 -13.88 22.72 8.33
CA THR A 144 -14.74 23.47 9.26
C THR A 144 -13.96 24.47 10.12
N ILE A 145 -12.62 24.38 10.11
CA ILE A 145 -11.73 25.27 10.86
C ILE A 145 -11.46 26.53 10.03
N GLY A 146 -12.10 27.65 10.40
CA GLY A 146 -12.00 28.91 9.66
C GLY A 146 -10.56 29.43 9.43
N ALA A 147 -9.67 29.24 10.41
CA ALA A 147 -8.26 29.62 10.27
C ALA A 147 -7.53 28.85 9.13
N VAL A 148 -7.89 27.58 8.90
CA VAL A 148 -7.30 26.77 7.82
C VAL A 148 -7.71 27.36 6.46
N GLY A 149 -9.02 27.59 6.27
CA GLY A 149 -9.56 28.19 5.03
C GLY A 149 -9.01 29.60 4.79
N PHE A 150 -8.91 30.42 5.84
CA PHE A 150 -8.37 31.77 5.76
C PHE A 150 -6.91 31.78 5.30
N LEU A 151 -6.04 30.99 5.94
CA LEU A 151 -4.62 30.94 5.58
C LEU A 151 -4.41 30.30 4.21
N LEU A 152 -5.19 29.27 3.85
CA LEU A 152 -5.13 28.69 2.51
C LEU A 152 -5.49 29.73 1.45
N GLY A 153 -6.54 30.53 1.66
CA GLY A 153 -6.90 31.62 0.77
C GLY A 153 -5.80 32.68 0.63
N GLN A 154 -5.13 33.04 1.74
CA GLN A 154 -3.98 33.94 1.70
C GLN A 154 -2.81 33.35 0.91
N ALA A 155 -2.51 32.07 1.12
CA ALA A 155 -1.45 31.36 0.41
C ALA A 155 -1.75 31.30 -1.10
N GLN A 156 -3.00 31.02 -1.48
CA GLN A 156 -3.44 31.01 -2.88
C GLN A 156 -3.31 32.39 -3.52
N LEU A 157 -3.77 33.46 -2.84
CA LEU A 157 -3.66 34.83 -3.36
C LEU A 157 -2.19 35.24 -3.53
N ALA A 158 -1.33 34.90 -2.57
CA ALA A 158 0.10 35.17 -2.63
C ALA A 158 0.84 34.34 -3.69
N ALA A 159 0.34 33.14 -4.00
CA ALA A 159 0.81 32.30 -5.10
C ALA A 159 0.31 32.79 -6.49
N GLY A 160 -0.60 33.77 -6.52
CA GLY A 160 -1.18 34.32 -7.75
C GLY A 160 -2.47 33.63 -8.22
N ASN A 161 -3.05 32.75 -7.39
CA ASN A 161 -4.25 31.98 -7.68
C ASN A 161 -5.49 32.68 -7.09
N ALA A 162 -5.80 33.88 -7.61
CA ALA A 162 -6.81 34.77 -7.02
C ALA A 162 -8.23 34.21 -7.08
N GLU A 163 -8.59 33.44 -8.10
CA GLU A 163 -9.88 32.76 -8.21
C GLU A 163 -10.07 31.74 -7.07
N ALA A 164 -9.09 30.86 -6.85
CA ALA A 164 -9.13 29.87 -5.77
C ALA A 164 -9.19 30.54 -4.39
N ALA A 165 -8.46 31.64 -4.20
CA ALA A 165 -8.52 32.43 -2.98
C ALA A 165 -9.92 33.04 -2.76
N THR A 166 -10.55 33.54 -3.83
CA THR A 166 -11.89 34.12 -3.78
C THR A 166 -12.91 33.10 -3.26
N GLU A 167 -12.91 31.88 -3.81
CA GLU A 167 -13.85 30.82 -3.39
C GLU A 167 -13.70 30.48 -1.90
N LEU A 168 -12.47 30.32 -1.42
CA LEU A 168 -12.18 30.04 0.00
C LEU A 168 -12.65 31.16 0.92
N PHE A 169 -12.43 32.42 0.53
CA PHE A 169 -12.89 33.56 1.33
C PHE A 169 -14.40 33.76 1.27
N GLU A 170 -15.05 33.51 0.13
CA GLU A 170 -16.51 33.51 0.02
C GLU A 170 -17.13 32.45 0.95
N GLU A 171 -16.57 31.23 0.95
CA GLU A 171 -16.97 30.16 1.86
C GLU A 171 -16.83 30.60 3.32
N LEU A 172 -15.65 31.07 3.72
CA LEU A 172 -15.38 31.54 5.09
C LEU A 172 -16.30 32.67 5.53
N VAL A 173 -16.53 33.66 4.66
CA VAL A 173 -17.44 34.79 4.95
C VAL A 173 -18.87 34.30 5.18
N SER A 174 -19.29 33.22 4.50
CA SER A 174 -20.64 32.69 4.56
C SER A 174 -20.95 31.91 5.84
N PHE A 175 -19.97 31.18 6.42
CA PHE A 175 -20.22 30.36 7.62
C PHE A 175 -19.66 30.98 8.90
N GLU A 176 -18.62 31.82 8.84
CA GLU A 176 -18.04 32.49 10.01
C GLU A 176 -18.28 34.00 9.97
N GLU A 177 -19.48 34.42 10.36
CA GLU A 177 -19.89 35.84 10.33
C GLU A 177 -19.01 36.75 11.21
N SER A 178 -18.40 36.19 12.26
CA SER A 178 -17.53 36.92 13.19
C SER A 178 -16.10 37.11 12.71
N HIS A 179 -15.65 36.43 11.65
CA HIS A 179 -14.25 36.50 11.20
C HIS A 179 -13.90 37.91 10.72
N LEU A 180 -12.96 38.57 11.42
CA LEU A 180 -12.69 40.01 11.24
C LEU A 180 -11.93 40.33 9.95
N GLY A 181 -11.12 39.40 9.43
CA GLY A 181 -10.26 39.60 8.27
C GLY A 181 -10.79 39.05 6.95
N ALA A 182 -11.79 38.16 6.99
CA ALA A 182 -12.18 37.37 5.80
C ALA A 182 -12.79 38.23 4.70
N ALA A 183 -13.67 39.18 5.07
CA ALA A 183 -14.33 40.06 4.11
C ALA A 183 -13.35 41.05 3.43
N LEU A 184 -12.26 41.45 4.11
CA LEU A 184 -11.22 42.28 3.49
C LEU A 184 -10.41 41.46 2.49
N ALA A 185 -9.96 40.27 2.89
CA ALA A 185 -9.21 39.37 2.01
C ALA A 185 -10.05 38.96 0.77
N LEU A 186 -11.35 38.74 0.96
CA LEU A 186 -12.31 38.53 -0.14
C LEU A 186 -12.33 39.74 -1.10
N SER A 187 -12.42 40.96 -0.57
CA SER A 187 -12.38 42.17 -1.40
C SER A 187 -11.08 42.28 -2.21
N GLU A 188 -9.93 41.94 -1.62
CA GLU A 188 -8.63 41.96 -2.29
C GLU A 188 -8.56 40.90 -3.41
N ALA A 189 -9.01 39.68 -3.13
CA ALA A 189 -9.08 38.60 -4.11
C ALA A 189 -10.03 38.94 -5.27
N LEU A 190 -11.23 39.46 -4.98
CA LEU A 190 -12.21 39.90 -5.99
C LEU A 190 -11.67 41.02 -6.87
N THR A 191 -10.90 41.94 -6.30
CA THR A 191 -10.22 42.99 -7.08
C THR A 191 -9.16 42.39 -8.02
N ALA A 192 -8.40 41.41 -7.55
CA ALA A 192 -7.38 40.74 -8.35
C ALA A 192 -7.95 39.98 -9.57
N VAL A 193 -9.19 39.47 -9.46
CA VAL A 193 -9.91 38.81 -10.57
C VAL A 193 -10.84 39.77 -11.35
N GLY A 194 -10.83 41.07 -11.05
CA GLY A 194 -11.59 42.09 -11.78
C GLY A 194 -13.10 42.14 -11.48
N ARG A 195 -13.56 41.57 -10.36
CA ARG A 195 -14.96 41.59 -9.88
C ARG A 195 -15.22 42.79 -8.96
N ASP A 196 -15.05 44.01 -9.49
CA ASP A 196 -15.00 45.26 -8.70
C ASP A 196 -16.26 45.55 -7.85
N ASP A 197 -17.46 45.29 -8.39
CA ASP A 197 -18.73 45.55 -7.66
C ASP A 197 -18.90 44.62 -6.45
N GLU A 198 -18.47 43.37 -6.59
CA GLU A 198 -18.48 42.38 -5.52
C GLU A 198 -17.39 42.69 -4.50
N ALA A 199 -16.20 43.10 -4.96
CA ALA A 199 -15.12 43.56 -4.08
C ALA A 199 -15.59 44.70 -3.19
N LYS A 200 -16.28 45.69 -3.76
CA LYS A 200 -16.87 46.80 -2.99
C LYS A 200 -17.87 46.31 -1.95
N SER A 201 -18.72 45.34 -2.30
CA SER A 201 -19.70 44.75 -1.38
C SER A 201 -19.02 44.02 -0.21
N ALA A 202 -17.94 43.27 -0.49
CA ALA A 202 -17.12 42.61 0.52
C ALA A 202 -16.42 43.62 1.44
N LEU A 203 -15.94 44.74 0.90
CA LEU A 203 -15.32 45.81 1.69
C LEU A 203 -16.34 46.51 2.62
N GLU A 204 -17.55 46.76 2.15
CA GLU A 204 -18.64 47.29 2.98
C GLU A 204 -18.99 46.32 4.12
N LEU A 205 -19.02 45.01 3.85
CA LEU A 205 -19.22 43.97 4.85
C LEU A 205 -18.08 43.95 5.90
N HIS A 206 -16.83 44.11 5.46
CA HIS A 206 -15.68 44.22 6.37
C HIS A 206 -15.83 45.42 7.33
N GLN A 207 -16.21 46.59 6.81
CA GLN A 207 -16.45 47.78 7.64
C GLN A 207 -17.55 47.56 8.68
N GLN A 208 -18.61 46.84 8.31
CA GLN A 208 -19.69 46.47 9.25
C GLN A 208 -19.20 45.51 10.35
N ARG A 209 -18.44 44.46 9.99
CA ARG A 209 -17.97 43.42 10.93
C ARG A 209 -16.93 43.94 11.93
N THR A 210 -16.12 44.92 11.53
CA THR A 210 -15.03 45.50 12.32
C THR A 210 -15.41 46.76 13.09
N ALA A 211 -16.59 47.32 12.86
CA ALA A 211 -17.07 48.52 13.55
C ALA A 211 -16.96 48.41 15.09
N GLY A 212 -16.10 49.24 15.68
CA GLY A 212 -15.88 49.30 17.13
C GLY A 212 -15.07 48.15 17.73
N LYS A 213 -14.44 47.29 16.92
CA LYS A 213 -13.61 46.17 17.36
C LYS A 213 -12.11 46.43 17.07
N PRO A 214 -11.19 46.03 17.97
CA PRO A 214 -9.77 46.07 17.67
C PRO A 214 -9.40 45.00 16.63
N MET A 215 -8.56 45.36 15.66
CA MET A 215 -8.06 44.42 14.67
C MET A 215 -6.83 43.69 15.18
N PRO A 216 -6.70 42.37 14.92
CA PRO A 216 -5.46 41.66 15.21
C PRO A 216 -4.30 42.21 14.38
N THR A 217 -3.19 42.52 15.03
CA THR A 217 -1.97 43.04 14.39
C THR A 217 -0.86 42.01 14.25
N GLU A 218 -0.91 40.93 15.06
CA GLU A 218 0.08 39.86 15.06
C GLU A 218 -0.39 38.69 14.18
N PRO A 219 0.48 38.10 13.34
CA PRO A 219 0.14 36.96 12.49
C PRO A 219 -0.48 35.79 13.27
N GLY A 220 0.04 35.51 14.46
CA GLY A 220 -0.41 34.40 15.30
C GLY A 220 -1.87 34.46 15.76
N ALA A 221 -2.50 35.64 15.69
CA ALA A 221 -3.92 35.80 16.01
C ALA A 221 -4.84 35.26 14.90
N TRP A 222 -4.38 35.25 13.64
CA TRP A 222 -5.11 34.66 12.51
C TRP A 222 -4.94 33.14 12.43
N GLU A 223 -3.97 32.60 13.16
CA GLU A 223 -3.67 31.17 13.22
C GLU A 223 -4.37 30.45 14.38
N ALA A 224 -4.95 31.20 15.34
CA ALA A 224 -5.54 30.64 16.55
C ALA A 224 -6.77 29.78 16.24
N CYS A 225 -6.68 28.48 16.49
CA CYS A 225 -7.73 27.48 16.26
C CYS A 225 -7.44 26.19 17.05
N LEU A 226 -8.30 25.17 16.88
CA LEU A 226 -8.15 23.83 17.47
C LEU A 226 -6.74 23.23 17.23
N TYR A 227 -6.15 23.43 16.05
CA TYR A 227 -4.81 22.93 15.72
C TYR A 227 -3.65 23.66 16.42
N THR A 228 -3.95 24.77 17.10
CA THR A 228 -2.99 25.51 17.91
C THR A 228 -3.21 25.34 19.41
N GLU A 229 -4.14 24.48 19.81
CA GLU A 229 -4.33 24.11 21.21
C GLU A 229 -3.28 23.08 21.64
N VAL A 230 -2.97 23.07 22.94
CA VAL A 230 -2.04 22.09 23.51
C VAL A 230 -2.73 20.72 23.57
N LEU A 231 -2.18 19.74 22.87
CA LEU A 231 -2.63 18.36 22.86
C LEU A 231 -2.14 17.60 24.09
N ILE A 232 -2.94 16.64 24.56
CA ILE A 232 -2.58 15.75 25.67
C ILE A 232 -2.05 14.44 25.08
N PRO A 233 -0.75 14.13 25.23
CA PRO A 233 -0.16 12.96 24.61
C PRO A 233 -0.76 11.62 25.07
N PHE A 234 -0.76 10.63 24.18
CA PHE A 234 -1.08 9.25 24.55
C PHE A 234 -0.14 8.76 25.67
N LYS A 235 -0.71 8.22 26.74
CA LYS A 235 0.05 7.64 27.84
C LYS A 235 0.22 6.13 27.61
N LEU A 236 1.33 5.77 26.95
CA LEU A 236 1.80 4.40 26.88
C LEU A 236 2.14 3.89 28.29
N ALA A 237 1.48 2.82 28.71
CA ALA A 237 1.76 2.17 29.98
C ALA A 237 3.13 1.49 29.91
N GLN A 238 3.99 1.76 30.89
CA GLN A 238 5.25 1.05 31.02
C GLN A 238 5.00 -0.42 31.41
N PRO A 239 5.84 -1.36 30.98
CA PRO A 239 5.71 -2.75 31.39
C PRO A 239 5.91 -2.86 32.91
N ASP A 240 5.25 -3.84 33.54
CA ASP A 240 5.39 -4.07 34.98
C ASP A 240 6.88 -4.28 35.31
N ALA A 241 7.42 -3.57 36.30
CA ALA A 241 8.84 -3.60 36.62
C ALA A 241 9.34 -4.99 37.07
N VAL A 242 8.47 -5.79 37.69
CA VAL A 242 8.74 -7.18 38.11
C VAL A 242 8.40 -8.13 36.97
N GLY A 243 7.33 -7.84 36.22
CA GLY A 243 6.79 -8.74 35.22
C GLY A 243 6.05 -9.92 35.84
N ILE A 244 5.78 -10.93 35.02
CA ILE A 244 5.17 -12.20 35.45
C ILE A 244 6.22 -13.27 35.72
N ALA A 245 5.88 -14.26 36.55
CA ALA A 245 6.79 -15.36 36.86
C ALA A 245 6.80 -16.36 35.70
N ILE A 246 7.96 -16.50 35.04
CA ILE A 246 8.16 -17.39 33.90
C ILE A 246 9.37 -18.27 34.12
N LYS A 247 9.29 -19.51 33.65
CA LYS A 247 10.44 -20.41 33.53
C LYS A 247 10.39 -21.19 32.24
N PHE A 248 11.48 -21.19 31.48
CA PHE A 248 11.65 -22.14 30.38
C PHE A 248 12.08 -23.50 30.94
N VAL A 249 11.22 -24.50 30.79
CA VAL A 249 11.45 -25.86 31.28
C VAL A 249 11.87 -26.74 30.11
N ASP A 250 13.05 -27.37 30.23
CA ASP A 250 13.52 -28.34 29.24
C ASP A 250 12.64 -29.59 29.26
N ASP A 251 11.71 -29.68 28.30
CA ASP A 251 10.82 -30.82 28.08
C ASP A 251 11.20 -31.59 26.80
N THR A 252 12.45 -31.44 26.36
CA THR A 252 13.00 -32.05 25.14
C THR A 252 12.80 -33.57 25.10
N ALA A 253 12.98 -34.25 26.23
CA ALA A 253 12.84 -35.70 26.30
C ALA A 253 11.41 -36.16 26.00
N THR A 254 10.42 -35.44 26.51
CA THR A 254 9.00 -35.73 26.24
C THR A 254 8.64 -35.36 24.81
N ALA A 255 8.99 -34.13 24.40
CA ALA A 255 8.62 -33.59 23.10
C ALA A 255 9.15 -34.42 21.92
N PHE A 256 10.33 -35.03 22.06
CA PHE A 256 10.93 -35.84 21.00
C PHE A 256 10.97 -37.35 21.31
N ASP A 257 10.26 -37.84 22.32
CA ASP A 257 10.27 -39.25 22.74
C ASP A 257 11.71 -39.80 22.92
N GLY A 258 12.56 -39.00 23.58
CA GLY A 258 13.98 -39.27 23.81
C GLY A 258 14.90 -39.24 22.57
N LYS A 259 14.38 -38.86 21.40
CA LYS A 259 15.11 -38.91 20.11
C LYS A 259 15.60 -37.56 19.61
N ALA A 260 15.59 -36.52 20.44
CA ALA A 260 15.99 -35.16 20.02
C ALA A 260 17.40 -35.09 19.43
N ALA A 261 18.33 -35.91 19.96
CA ALA A 261 19.69 -36.04 19.44
C ALA A 261 19.79 -36.61 18.01
N ALA A 262 18.71 -37.19 17.47
CA ALA A 262 18.66 -37.63 16.07
C ALA A 262 18.44 -36.47 15.09
N PHE A 263 17.99 -35.32 15.60
CA PHE A 263 17.64 -34.14 14.81
C PHE A 263 18.64 -33.01 15.06
N ALA A 264 18.78 -32.12 14.09
CA ALA A 264 19.70 -30.99 14.11
C ALA A 264 19.10 -29.80 13.34
N GLY A 265 19.71 -28.62 13.52
CA GLY A 265 19.41 -27.45 12.71
C GLY A 265 20.08 -27.48 11.32
N PRO A 266 19.68 -26.56 10.42
CA PRO A 266 18.55 -25.66 10.58
C PRO A 266 17.22 -26.41 10.51
N PHE A 267 16.17 -25.83 11.09
CA PHE A 267 14.80 -26.36 11.05
C PHE A 267 13.79 -25.24 10.76
N GLY A 268 12.61 -25.61 10.26
CA GLY A 268 11.50 -24.70 10.01
C GLY A 268 10.29 -25.07 10.87
N VAL A 269 9.63 -24.08 11.46
CA VAL A 269 8.33 -24.23 12.09
C VAL A 269 7.25 -24.05 11.01
N ILE A 270 6.36 -25.03 10.87
CA ILE A 270 5.37 -25.09 9.78
C ILE A 270 3.97 -25.41 10.31
N ASP A 271 2.96 -24.74 9.77
CA ASP A 271 1.54 -25.06 9.97
C ASP A 271 0.94 -25.52 8.63
N PHE A 272 1.45 -26.65 8.13
CA PHE A 272 1.17 -27.17 6.78
C PHE A 272 -0.32 -27.46 6.48
N ASN A 273 -1.19 -27.48 7.50
CA ASN A 273 -2.63 -27.70 7.34
C ASN A 273 -3.49 -26.60 7.96
N ARG A 274 -2.88 -25.53 8.45
CA ARG A 274 -3.52 -24.34 9.02
C ARG A 274 -4.42 -24.62 10.24
N ASN A 275 -4.14 -25.66 11.01
CA ASN A 275 -4.93 -25.98 12.21
C ASN A 275 -4.41 -25.31 13.50
N GLY A 276 -3.30 -24.55 13.40
CA GLY A 276 -2.64 -23.91 14.53
C GLY A 276 -1.71 -24.83 15.32
N ASN A 277 -1.46 -26.05 14.86
CA ASN A 277 -0.44 -26.94 15.45
C ASN A 277 0.88 -26.76 14.70
N ASN A 278 1.76 -25.99 15.31
CA ASN A 278 3.11 -25.74 14.79
C ASN A 278 3.94 -27.05 14.79
N SER A 279 4.22 -27.57 13.60
CA SER A 279 5.04 -28.77 13.34
C SER A 279 6.45 -28.38 12.86
N LEU A 280 7.34 -29.36 12.63
CA LEU A 280 8.73 -29.07 12.22
C LEU A 280 9.13 -29.75 10.92
N PHE A 281 9.95 -29.06 10.14
CA PHE A 281 10.79 -29.67 9.10
C PHE A 281 12.26 -29.56 9.53
N VAL A 282 12.94 -30.69 9.68
CA VAL A 282 14.23 -30.77 10.37
C VAL A 282 15.30 -31.44 9.53
N ASN A 283 16.56 -31.09 9.80
CA ASN A 283 17.71 -31.89 9.41
C ASN A 283 17.93 -33.04 10.41
N THR A 284 18.41 -34.18 9.95
CA THR A 284 18.77 -35.33 10.77
C THR A 284 20.28 -35.51 10.83
N ARG A 285 20.78 -36.14 11.90
CA ARG A 285 22.21 -36.49 11.99
C ARG A 285 22.66 -37.58 11.01
N THR A 286 21.72 -38.21 10.32
CA THR A 286 21.98 -39.15 9.22
C THR A 286 22.10 -38.47 7.86
N ASN A 287 22.23 -37.13 7.83
CA ASN A 287 22.33 -36.34 6.60
C ASN A 287 21.08 -36.45 5.72
N THR A 288 19.89 -36.34 6.33
CA THR A 288 18.61 -36.33 5.64
C THR A 288 17.70 -35.23 6.19
N PHE A 289 16.60 -34.94 5.50
CA PHE A 289 15.56 -34.03 5.96
C PHE A 289 14.25 -34.75 6.16
N ARG A 290 13.45 -34.33 7.14
CA ARG A 290 12.13 -34.91 7.37
C ARG A 290 11.17 -34.01 8.14
N THR A 291 9.90 -34.38 8.07
CA THR A 291 8.81 -33.74 8.79
C THR A 291 8.58 -34.40 10.15
N LEU A 292 8.38 -33.60 11.20
CA LEU A 292 7.91 -34.01 12.51
C LEU A 292 6.55 -33.35 12.80
N LEU A 293 5.50 -34.16 12.86
CA LEU A 293 4.15 -33.73 13.19
C LEU A 293 4.05 -33.45 14.70
N ASN A 294 3.59 -32.26 15.06
CA ASN A 294 3.25 -31.93 16.43
C ASN A 294 1.83 -32.39 16.79
N THR A 295 1.71 -33.14 17.88
CA THR A 295 0.45 -33.45 18.54
C THR A 295 0.56 -33.08 20.01
N ASN A 296 0.10 -31.87 20.37
CA ASN A 296 0.09 -31.31 21.73
C ASN A 296 1.46 -31.40 22.42
N GLY A 297 2.48 -30.74 21.86
CA GLY A 297 3.82 -30.73 22.45
C GLY A 297 4.71 -31.91 22.05
N VAL A 298 4.16 -32.95 21.41
CA VAL A 298 4.92 -34.16 21.04
C VAL A 298 5.13 -34.25 19.53
N PHE A 299 6.40 -34.27 19.13
CA PHE A 299 6.85 -34.36 17.74
C PHE A 299 7.05 -35.82 17.32
N THR A 300 6.27 -36.25 16.33
CA THR A 300 6.36 -37.60 15.75
C THR A 300 6.80 -37.55 14.29
N PRO A 301 7.80 -38.34 13.88
CA PRO A 301 8.22 -38.32 12.49
C PRO A 301 7.16 -38.86 11.52
N VAL A 302 6.90 -38.14 10.43
CA VAL A 302 5.89 -38.50 9.41
C VAL A 302 6.45 -38.39 7.98
N GLY A 303 5.82 -39.08 7.03
CA GLY A 303 6.19 -39.02 5.62
C GLY A 303 7.55 -39.63 5.29
N PHE A 304 8.17 -39.14 4.22
CA PHE A 304 9.46 -39.62 3.71
C PHE A 304 10.63 -38.88 4.36
N GLU A 305 11.78 -39.55 4.46
CA GLU A 305 13.07 -38.89 4.65
C GLU A 305 13.69 -38.56 3.28
N PHE A 306 14.25 -37.37 3.14
CA PHE A 306 14.85 -36.87 1.91
C PHE A 306 16.38 -36.80 2.07
N PRO A 307 17.18 -37.35 1.15
CA PRO A 307 18.63 -37.26 1.25
C PRO A 307 19.10 -35.80 1.14
N ALA A 308 20.02 -35.40 2.01
CA ALA A 308 20.77 -34.16 1.85
C ALA A 308 21.95 -34.37 0.89
N ILE A 309 22.65 -33.28 0.54
CA ILE A 309 23.87 -33.35 -0.27
C ILE A 309 25.04 -33.78 0.63
N ASP A 310 25.77 -34.82 0.22
CA ASP A 310 26.91 -35.33 0.97
C ASP A 310 27.98 -34.24 1.19
N GLY A 311 28.32 -34.01 2.46
CA GLY A 311 29.32 -33.01 2.87
C GLY A 311 28.85 -31.55 2.82
N ALA A 312 27.60 -31.29 2.43
CA ALA A 312 27.02 -29.95 2.48
C ALA A 312 26.70 -29.53 3.92
N ARG A 313 26.84 -28.24 4.22
CA ARG A 313 26.32 -27.64 5.44
C ARG A 313 25.14 -26.76 5.10
N TYR A 314 24.06 -26.94 5.85
CA TYR A 314 22.85 -26.14 5.73
C TYR A 314 22.85 -25.09 6.83
N SER A 315 22.47 -23.86 6.50
CA SER A 315 22.55 -22.71 7.41
C SER A 315 21.22 -22.03 7.67
N ARG A 316 20.23 -22.22 6.79
CA ARG A 316 18.90 -21.60 6.93
C ARG A 316 17.81 -22.52 6.41
N CYS A 317 16.70 -22.55 7.16
CA CYS A 317 15.42 -23.07 6.71
C CYS A 317 14.46 -21.88 6.60
N LEU A 318 13.89 -21.65 5.41
CA LEU A 318 12.95 -20.56 5.15
C LEU A 318 11.57 -21.16 4.93
N VAL A 319 10.55 -20.61 5.58
CA VAL A 319 9.17 -21.10 5.56
C VAL A 319 8.26 -20.00 5.02
N GLY A 320 7.44 -20.35 4.04
CA GLY A 320 6.41 -19.47 3.48
C GLY A 320 5.69 -20.17 2.34
N ASP A 321 4.58 -19.59 1.87
CA ASP A 321 3.83 -20.11 0.74
C ASP A 321 4.53 -19.73 -0.57
N LEU A 322 5.26 -20.68 -1.16
CA LEU A 322 6.09 -20.46 -2.34
C LEU A 322 5.33 -20.70 -3.65
N ASN A 323 4.07 -21.10 -3.58
CA ASN A 323 3.27 -21.41 -4.76
C ASN A 323 1.84 -20.83 -4.75
N ASN A 324 1.53 -20.02 -3.74
CA ASN A 324 0.24 -19.39 -3.48
C ASN A 324 -0.93 -20.39 -3.38
N ASP A 325 -0.69 -21.60 -2.88
CA ASP A 325 -1.75 -22.60 -2.60
C ASP A 325 -2.33 -22.49 -1.17
N ARG A 326 -1.89 -21.49 -0.42
CA ARG A 326 -2.22 -21.20 0.98
C ARG A 326 -1.59 -22.18 1.95
N PHE A 327 -0.53 -22.91 1.62
CA PHE A 327 0.13 -23.76 2.59
C PHE A 327 1.62 -23.46 2.67
N ASP A 328 2.20 -23.73 3.83
CA ASP A 328 3.62 -23.46 4.07
C ASP A 328 4.48 -24.42 3.25
N ASP A 329 5.43 -23.87 2.51
CA ASP A 329 6.50 -24.57 1.82
C ASP A 329 7.85 -24.25 2.46
N VAL A 330 8.89 -25.02 2.11
CA VAL A 330 10.20 -24.91 2.76
C VAL A 330 11.34 -24.81 1.75
N LEU A 331 12.28 -23.89 2.00
CA LEU A 331 13.61 -23.88 1.39
C LEU A 331 14.69 -24.24 2.43
N MET A 332 15.60 -25.14 2.07
CA MET A 332 16.81 -25.44 2.88
C MET A 332 18.04 -24.92 2.14
N LEU A 333 18.68 -23.89 2.68
CA LEU A 333 19.85 -23.25 2.08
C LEU A 333 21.14 -23.93 2.53
N GLY A 334 21.98 -24.33 1.57
CA GLY A 334 23.23 -25.03 1.85
C GLY A 334 24.41 -24.57 1.01
N ASP A 335 25.62 -24.75 1.55
CA ASP A 335 26.86 -24.21 0.98
C ASP A 335 27.37 -24.97 -0.26
N GLN A 336 26.85 -26.17 -0.53
CA GLN A 336 27.10 -26.93 -1.77
C GLN A 336 25.88 -27.04 -2.69
N GLY A 337 24.70 -26.66 -2.22
CA GLY A 337 23.43 -26.75 -2.93
C GLY A 337 22.26 -26.55 -1.97
N SER A 338 21.10 -26.18 -2.51
CA SER A 338 19.90 -25.87 -1.72
C SER A 338 18.70 -26.73 -2.14
N HIS A 339 17.73 -26.90 -1.24
CA HIS A 339 16.55 -27.72 -1.48
C HIS A 339 15.26 -26.91 -1.39
N ALA A 340 14.22 -27.39 -2.08
CA ALA A 340 12.88 -26.82 -2.03
C ALA A 340 11.85 -27.95 -1.84
N TYR A 341 10.92 -27.78 -0.90
CA TYR A 341 9.91 -28.76 -0.54
C TYR A 341 8.53 -28.14 -0.57
N ARG A 342 7.60 -28.81 -1.28
CA ARG A 342 6.18 -28.48 -1.25
C ARG A 342 5.44 -29.35 -0.25
N PHE A 343 4.58 -28.78 0.58
CA PHE A 343 3.76 -29.56 1.51
C PHE A 343 2.33 -29.79 1.00
N ALA A 344 1.78 -30.95 1.35
CA ALA A 344 0.36 -31.21 1.30
C ALA A 344 -0.25 -31.04 2.70
N THR A 345 -1.57 -30.86 2.76
CA THR A 345 -2.34 -30.64 4.01
C THR A 345 -2.34 -31.81 4.99
N ASN A 346 -1.76 -32.95 4.61
CA ASN A 346 -1.56 -34.11 5.48
C ASN A 346 -0.12 -34.22 6.02
N GLY A 347 0.73 -33.22 5.80
CA GLY A 347 2.12 -33.16 6.27
C GLY A 347 3.11 -33.90 5.38
N LEU A 348 2.67 -34.47 4.25
CA LEU A 348 3.57 -35.08 3.28
C LEU A 348 4.27 -33.99 2.46
N ALA A 349 5.60 -33.95 2.56
CA ALA A 349 6.43 -33.09 1.73
C ALA A 349 6.77 -33.77 0.38
N ARG A 350 7.02 -32.96 -0.64
CA ARG A 350 7.54 -33.36 -1.95
C ARG A 350 8.80 -32.57 -2.27
N ASP A 351 9.89 -33.26 -2.57
CA ASP A 351 11.14 -32.65 -3.02
C ASP A 351 11.00 -32.10 -4.45
N LEU A 352 11.16 -30.78 -4.59
CA LEU A 352 11.17 -30.05 -5.85
C LEU A 352 12.54 -29.43 -6.18
N SER A 353 13.60 -29.76 -5.45
CA SER A 353 14.92 -29.10 -5.52
C SER A 353 15.52 -29.03 -6.94
N LYS A 354 15.36 -30.10 -7.73
CA LYS A 354 15.83 -30.12 -9.14
C LYS A 354 14.93 -29.30 -10.07
N PHE A 355 13.62 -29.35 -9.84
CA PHE A 355 12.65 -28.59 -10.60
C PHE A 355 12.79 -27.09 -10.32
N SER A 356 13.03 -26.73 -9.05
CA SER A 356 13.08 -25.35 -8.58
C SER A 356 14.29 -24.55 -9.08
N LYS A 357 15.29 -25.21 -9.68
CA LYS A 357 16.61 -24.66 -10.05
C LYS A 357 17.48 -24.24 -8.87
N LEU A 358 17.07 -24.53 -7.64
CA LEU A 358 17.84 -24.21 -6.44
C LEU A 358 18.83 -25.31 -6.03
N ALA A 359 18.76 -26.52 -6.60
CA ALA A 359 19.72 -27.61 -6.31
C ALA A 359 21.19 -27.21 -6.46
N SER A 360 21.52 -26.30 -7.38
CA SER A 360 22.89 -25.79 -7.58
C SER A 360 23.17 -24.45 -6.89
N LEU A 361 22.17 -23.86 -6.23
CA LEU A 361 22.35 -22.64 -5.45
C LEU A 361 23.15 -22.96 -4.20
N LYS A 362 24.36 -22.41 -4.12
CA LYS A 362 25.17 -22.40 -2.91
C LYS A 362 24.84 -21.15 -2.11
N ALA A 363 24.40 -21.31 -0.87
CA ALA A 363 24.02 -20.21 0.00
C ALA A 363 24.45 -20.48 1.45
N VAL A 364 24.89 -19.42 2.13
CA VAL A 364 25.24 -19.45 3.57
C VAL A 364 24.25 -18.66 4.43
N ASP A 365 23.41 -17.83 3.82
CA ASP A 365 22.25 -17.19 4.43
C ASP A 365 21.28 -16.72 3.34
N GLY A 366 20.08 -16.30 3.71
CA GLY A 366 19.11 -15.77 2.77
C GLY A 366 17.76 -15.44 3.41
N ILE A 367 16.92 -14.75 2.65
CA ILE A 367 15.56 -14.37 3.02
C ILE A 367 14.61 -14.61 1.85
N ILE A 368 13.34 -14.84 2.17
CA ILE A 368 12.25 -14.82 1.20
C ILE A 368 11.42 -13.55 1.37
N ALA A 369 11.11 -12.88 0.27
CA ALA A 369 10.35 -11.63 0.27
C ALA A 369 9.73 -11.38 -1.11
N ASP A 370 8.64 -10.62 -1.17
CA ASP A 370 8.03 -10.18 -2.43
C ASP A 370 8.71 -8.89 -2.94
N ILE A 371 9.93 -9.02 -3.46
CA ILE A 371 10.81 -7.89 -3.79
C ILE A 371 10.33 -7.08 -5.01
N ASP A 372 9.52 -7.70 -5.85
CA ASP A 372 8.97 -7.11 -7.07
C ASP A 372 7.45 -6.96 -7.03
N SER A 373 6.81 -7.15 -5.87
CA SER A 373 5.38 -6.91 -5.66
C SER A 373 4.47 -7.67 -6.62
N THR A 374 4.79 -8.94 -6.89
CA THR A 374 3.98 -9.83 -7.75
C THR A 374 3.12 -10.82 -6.96
N GLY A 375 3.09 -10.69 -5.64
CA GLY A 375 2.40 -11.58 -4.72
C GLY A 375 3.11 -12.92 -4.57
N LYS A 376 4.38 -13.03 -4.94
CA LYS A 376 5.18 -14.26 -4.91
C LYS A 376 6.41 -14.03 -4.06
N LEU A 377 6.77 -15.01 -3.24
CA LEU A 377 7.98 -14.95 -2.42
C LEU A 377 9.20 -15.31 -3.27
N ASP A 378 10.02 -14.29 -3.58
CA ASP A 378 11.33 -14.39 -4.20
C ASP A 378 12.40 -14.75 -3.16
N LEU A 379 13.62 -15.06 -3.60
CA LEU A 379 14.74 -15.45 -2.73
C LEU A 379 15.96 -14.54 -2.97
N LEU A 380 16.43 -13.89 -1.91
CA LEU A 380 17.76 -13.29 -1.85
C LEU A 380 18.67 -14.20 -1.03
N ALA A 381 19.84 -14.55 -1.57
CA ALA A 381 20.77 -15.48 -0.94
C ALA A 381 22.20 -14.94 -0.93
N ILE A 382 22.88 -15.08 0.21
CA ILE A 382 24.32 -14.81 0.36
C ILE A 382 25.08 -16.04 -0.10
N GLN A 383 26.01 -15.88 -1.05
CA GLN A 383 26.84 -16.97 -1.53
C GLN A 383 28.03 -17.25 -0.57
N PRO A 384 28.54 -18.50 -0.52
CA PRO A 384 29.78 -18.80 0.21
C PRO A 384 30.99 -18.11 -0.43
N ASP A 385 32.11 -18.16 0.29
CA ASP A 385 33.44 -17.71 -0.18
C ASP A 385 33.47 -16.24 -0.65
N ASP A 386 32.60 -15.42 -0.06
CA ASP A 386 32.47 -13.99 -0.35
C ASP A 386 32.11 -13.66 -1.81
N ALA A 387 31.38 -14.56 -2.48
CA ALA A 387 31.01 -14.41 -3.89
C ALA A 387 29.84 -13.43 -4.14
N GLY A 388 29.41 -12.68 -3.12
CA GLY A 388 28.29 -11.74 -3.21
C GLY A 388 26.91 -12.35 -2.99
N LEU A 389 25.89 -11.70 -3.53
CA LEU A 389 24.49 -12.09 -3.41
C LEU A 389 23.95 -12.67 -4.72
N LYS A 390 22.95 -13.55 -4.61
CA LYS A 390 22.06 -13.90 -5.70
C LYS A 390 20.63 -13.50 -5.42
N VAL A 391 19.93 -13.14 -6.50
CA VAL A 391 18.51 -12.81 -6.47
C VAL A 391 17.78 -13.76 -7.41
N PHE A 392 16.76 -14.42 -6.87
CA PHE A 392 15.95 -15.40 -7.58
C PHE A 392 14.49 -15.01 -7.54
N ARG A 393 13.91 -14.85 -8.73
CA ARG A 393 12.48 -14.62 -8.91
C ARG A 393 11.73 -15.94 -8.90
N ASN A 394 10.71 -16.05 -8.06
CA ASN A 394 9.80 -17.17 -8.04
C ASN A 394 8.72 -17.00 -9.11
N LEU A 395 8.60 -17.98 -10.01
CA LEU A 395 7.58 -17.99 -11.05
C LEU A 395 6.27 -18.62 -10.57
N GLY A 396 6.05 -18.78 -9.26
CA GLY A 396 4.77 -19.20 -8.65
C GLY A 396 4.50 -20.70 -8.67
N SER A 397 5.48 -21.53 -9.04
CA SER A 397 5.39 -23.00 -9.02
C SER A 397 6.51 -23.63 -8.20
N ILE A 398 7.08 -22.87 -7.25
CA ILE A 398 8.36 -23.19 -6.60
C ILE A 398 9.46 -23.38 -7.66
N TYR A 399 9.40 -22.57 -8.72
CA TYR A 399 10.40 -22.52 -9.79
C TYR A 399 11.08 -21.17 -9.75
N PHE A 400 12.40 -21.17 -9.59
CA PHE A 400 13.16 -19.94 -9.41
C PHE A 400 14.02 -19.63 -10.64
N LYS A 401 13.94 -18.39 -11.11
CA LYS A 401 14.77 -17.83 -12.18
C LYS A 401 15.82 -16.93 -11.54
N ASP A 402 17.10 -17.20 -11.82
CA ASP A 402 18.20 -16.30 -11.42
C ASP A 402 18.05 -14.97 -12.18
N ILE A 403 17.73 -13.90 -11.44
CA ILE A 403 17.59 -12.54 -11.94
C ILE A 403 18.66 -11.62 -11.34
N THR A 404 19.76 -12.16 -10.81
CA THR A 404 20.84 -11.40 -10.15
C THR A 404 21.30 -10.20 -11.00
N LYS A 405 21.38 -10.38 -12.33
CA LYS A 405 21.82 -9.33 -13.27
C LYS A 405 20.75 -8.29 -13.64
N THR A 406 19.47 -8.60 -13.42
CA THR A 406 18.34 -7.78 -13.89
C THR A 406 17.46 -7.27 -12.74
N SER A 407 17.71 -7.71 -11.51
CA SER A 407 16.95 -7.31 -10.30
C SER A 407 17.08 -5.83 -9.95
N GLY A 408 18.15 -5.17 -10.39
CA GLY A 408 18.51 -3.82 -9.96
C GLY A 408 19.13 -3.74 -8.57
N ILE A 409 19.12 -4.82 -7.79
CA ILE A 409 19.73 -4.89 -6.45
C ILE A 409 21.27 -4.99 -6.61
N PRO A 410 22.06 -4.15 -5.93
CA PRO A 410 23.50 -4.34 -5.82
C PRO A 410 23.84 -5.72 -5.24
N THR A 411 24.48 -6.58 -6.04
CA THR A 411 24.75 -7.99 -5.67
C THR A 411 26.23 -8.29 -5.47
N GLN A 412 27.14 -7.42 -5.94
CA GLN A 412 28.58 -7.55 -5.72
C GLN A 412 28.95 -6.95 -4.36
N ILE A 413 28.52 -7.59 -3.28
CA ILE A 413 28.72 -7.15 -1.90
C ILE A 413 29.66 -8.12 -1.20
N THR A 414 30.84 -7.63 -0.81
CA THR A 414 31.81 -8.39 -0.02
C THR A 414 31.50 -8.33 1.47
N GLY A 415 31.96 -9.33 2.20
CA GLY A 415 31.78 -9.54 3.62
C GLY A 415 30.34 -9.80 4.07
N ALA A 416 29.37 -10.07 3.18
CA ALA A 416 27.97 -10.23 3.59
C ALA A 416 27.78 -11.41 4.57
N LEU A 417 27.13 -11.15 5.71
CA LEU A 417 26.93 -12.13 6.79
C LEU A 417 25.46 -12.52 6.97
N LYS A 418 24.57 -11.52 6.96
CA LYS A 418 23.14 -11.69 7.19
C LYS A 418 22.30 -10.70 6.37
N LEU A 419 21.11 -11.13 5.95
CA LEU A 419 20.10 -10.29 5.30
C LEU A 419 18.89 -10.10 6.22
N PHE A 420 18.38 -8.88 6.31
CA PHE A 420 17.12 -8.56 7.01
C PHE A 420 16.32 -7.55 6.18
N MET A 421 14.99 -7.67 6.21
CA MET A 421 14.11 -6.69 5.58
C MET A 421 13.08 -6.19 6.58
N ASP A 422 12.89 -4.87 6.58
CA ASP A 422 11.90 -4.17 7.37
C ASP A 422 11.62 -2.80 6.74
N ASP A 423 10.55 -2.14 7.16
CA ASP A 423 10.22 -0.79 6.72
C ASP A 423 10.80 0.21 7.74
N TRP A 424 11.98 0.76 7.41
CA TRP A 424 12.74 1.62 8.33
C TRP A 424 12.15 3.03 8.41
N ASN A 425 11.70 3.57 7.28
CA ASN A 425 11.24 4.95 7.13
C ASN A 425 9.70 5.08 7.24
N ASN A 426 8.98 3.98 7.52
CA ASN A 426 7.54 3.91 7.69
C ASN A 426 6.76 4.32 6.42
N ASP A 427 7.27 3.92 5.25
CA ASP A 427 6.70 4.21 3.93
C ASP A 427 5.92 3.04 3.31
N ASP A 428 5.72 1.95 4.07
CA ASP A 428 5.09 0.69 3.67
C ASP A 428 5.90 -0.13 2.63
N MET A 429 7.17 0.25 2.36
CA MET A 429 8.08 -0.52 1.52
C MET A 429 9.15 -1.23 2.35
N LEU A 430 9.46 -2.48 2.00
CA LEU A 430 10.51 -3.23 2.70
C LEU A 430 11.89 -2.85 2.19
N ASP A 431 12.68 -2.25 3.07
CA ASP A 431 14.08 -1.94 2.88
C ASP A 431 14.97 -3.14 3.21
N LEU A 432 16.20 -3.18 2.67
CA LEU A 432 17.14 -4.28 2.88
C LEU A 432 18.34 -3.84 3.71
N PHE A 433 18.58 -4.55 4.82
CA PHE A 433 19.75 -4.44 5.68
C PHE A 433 20.70 -5.61 5.45
N ILE A 434 22.00 -5.31 5.36
CA ILE A 434 23.04 -6.30 5.10
C ILE A 434 24.16 -6.14 6.13
N ALA A 435 24.25 -7.06 7.08
CA ALA A 435 25.37 -7.11 8.03
C ALA A 435 26.65 -7.56 7.31
N ARG A 436 27.79 -6.93 7.62
CA ARG A 436 29.05 -7.17 6.90
C ARG A 436 30.24 -7.39 7.84
N ALA A 437 31.12 -8.31 7.46
CA ALA A 437 32.32 -8.66 8.22
C ALA A 437 33.29 -7.47 8.30
N GLY A 438 33.46 -6.91 9.50
CA GLY A 438 34.41 -5.82 9.75
C GLY A 438 34.00 -4.46 9.16
N GLU A 439 32.80 -4.34 8.60
CA GLU A 439 32.28 -3.11 8.01
C GLU A 439 30.90 -2.76 8.59
N THR A 440 30.55 -1.47 8.53
CA THR A 440 29.20 -1.00 8.86
C THR A 440 28.15 -1.70 7.96
N PRO A 441 26.98 -2.08 8.52
CA PRO A 441 25.88 -2.60 7.73
C PRO A 441 25.53 -1.73 6.53
N MET A 442 25.22 -2.37 5.40
CA MET A 442 24.70 -1.69 4.22
C MET A 442 23.18 -1.63 4.29
N PHE A 443 22.61 -0.51 3.85
CA PHE A 443 21.17 -0.29 3.82
C PHE A 443 20.73 0.15 2.44
N LEU A 444 19.76 -0.57 1.89
CA LEU A 444 19.20 -0.32 0.57
C LEU A 444 17.71 0.01 0.74
N GLN A 445 17.33 1.23 0.41
CA GLN A 445 15.96 1.69 0.50
C GLN A 445 15.16 1.28 -0.74
N LYS A 446 13.91 0.90 -0.54
CA LYS A 446 12.97 0.55 -1.62
C LYS A 446 12.00 1.71 -1.89
N ASN A 447 12.23 2.45 -2.97
CA ASN A 447 11.24 3.40 -3.44
C ASN A 447 10.15 2.69 -4.28
N ARG A 448 8.91 3.17 -4.19
CA ARG A 448 7.77 2.66 -4.97
C ARG A 448 8.08 2.69 -6.47
N GLY A 449 7.81 1.60 -7.18
CA GLY A 449 8.10 1.47 -8.62
C GLY A 449 9.60 1.45 -9.01
N ALA A 450 10.52 1.40 -8.04
CA ALA A 450 11.96 1.37 -8.29
C ALA A 450 12.65 0.12 -7.69
N ALA A 451 13.90 -0.11 -8.08
CA ALA A 451 14.74 -1.12 -7.43
C ALA A 451 15.29 -0.60 -6.08
N HIS A 452 15.68 -1.51 -5.21
CA HIS A 452 16.42 -1.17 -3.98
C HIS A 452 17.71 -0.44 -4.32
N SER A 453 17.98 0.67 -3.65
CA SER A 453 19.19 1.48 -3.88
C SER A 453 19.84 1.93 -2.58
N PRO A 454 21.18 2.05 -2.54
CA PRO A 454 21.87 2.50 -1.33
C PRO A 454 21.42 3.90 -0.91
N THR A 455 21.25 4.10 0.39
CA THR A 455 20.90 5.41 0.96
C THR A 455 21.69 5.68 2.24
N ASN A 456 21.71 6.95 2.67
CA ASN A 456 22.42 7.44 3.86
C ASN A 456 21.47 7.84 5.00
N THR A 457 20.25 7.30 5.01
CA THR A 457 19.21 7.63 6.00
C THR A 457 19.42 6.97 7.36
N LEU A 458 20.24 5.92 7.45
CA LEU A 458 20.58 5.32 8.74
C LEU A 458 21.53 6.21 9.54
N PRO A 459 21.38 6.26 10.88
CA PRO A 459 22.41 6.82 11.75
C PRO A 459 23.73 6.06 11.58
N SER A 460 24.85 6.67 11.99
CA SER A 460 26.15 5.98 11.96
C SER A 460 26.10 4.73 12.83
N LEU A 461 26.25 3.57 12.20
CA LEU A 461 26.22 2.25 12.84
C LEU A 461 27.63 1.67 12.98
N PRO A 462 27.91 0.94 14.09
CA PRO A 462 29.16 0.20 14.23
C PRO A 462 29.23 -0.95 13.21
N ALA A 463 30.42 -1.52 13.04
CA ALA A 463 30.54 -2.81 12.36
C ALA A 463 29.81 -3.88 13.18
N ALA A 464 28.81 -4.52 12.58
CA ALA A 464 27.90 -5.45 13.25
C ALA A 464 27.85 -6.78 12.51
N THR A 465 27.84 -7.89 13.27
CA THR A 465 27.84 -9.25 12.72
C THR A 465 26.45 -9.87 12.65
N SER A 466 25.48 -9.32 13.40
CA SER A 466 24.08 -9.71 13.42
C SER A 466 23.21 -8.48 13.73
N LEU A 467 21.98 -8.49 13.25
CA LEU A 467 21.00 -7.41 13.38
C LEU A 467 19.64 -8.01 13.76
N ALA A 468 18.77 -7.21 14.37
CA ALA A 468 17.35 -7.49 14.48
C ALA A 468 16.58 -6.16 14.48
N THR A 469 15.36 -6.17 13.94
CA THR A 469 14.50 -4.97 13.83
C THR A 469 13.12 -5.22 14.40
N GLY A 470 12.54 -4.19 15.02
CA GLY A 470 11.20 -4.21 15.60
C GLY A 470 10.92 -2.98 16.44
N ASP A 471 9.65 -2.71 16.74
CA ASP A 471 9.20 -1.61 17.60
C ASP A 471 9.44 -1.97 19.09
N LEU A 472 10.59 -1.55 19.64
CA LEU A 472 11.05 -1.92 20.98
C LEU A 472 10.49 -0.97 22.06
N ASN A 473 10.15 0.27 21.69
CA ASN A 473 9.64 1.27 22.62
C ASN A 473 8.14 1.55 22.43
N ASN A 474 7.46 0.82 21.52
CA ASN A 474 6.04 0.92 21.23
C ASN A 474 5.62 2.34 20.77
N ASP A 475 6.46 2.96 19.96
CA ASP A 475 6.24 4.27 19.34
C ASP A 475 5.81 4.19 17.86
N LEU A 476 5.55 2.97 17.36
CA LEU A 476 5.15 2.66 16.00
C LEU A 476 6.26 2.90 14.95
N ARG A 477 7.51 3.08 15.36
CA ARG A 477 8.68 3.08 14.47
C ARG A 477 9.46 1.77 14.60
N THR A 478 10.24 1.47 13.58
CA THR A 478 11.09 0.29 13.55
C THR A 478 12.42 0.65 14.20
N ASP A 479 12.81 -0.03 15.27
CA ASP A 479 14.10 0.12 15.92
C ASP A 479 15.10 -0.94 15.45
N LEU A 480 16.38 -0.73 15.77
CA LEU A 480 17.47 -1.60 15.34
C LEU A 480 18.32 -2.06 16.53
N VAL A 481 18.53 -3.37 16.62
CA VAL A 481 19.50 -4.00 17.53
C VAL A 481 20.67 -4.52 16.72
N THR A 482 21.88 -4.20 17.14
CA THR A 482 23.12 -4.66 16.48
C THR A 482 24.01 -5.43 17.44
N LEU A 483 24.57 -6.55 16.98
CA LEU A 483 25.64 -7.25 17.69
C LEU A 483 26.98 -6.67 17.23
N ALA A 484 27.55 -5.81 18.06
CA ALA A 484 28.79 -5.10 17.78
C ALA A 484 29.67 -5.05 19.03
N ASN A 485 31.00 -5.06 18.86
CA ASN A 485 31.95 -4.89 19.98
C ASN A 485 31.79 -5.88 21.16
N GLY A 486 31.17 -7.04 20.95
CA GLY A 486 30.90 -8.02 22.01
C GLY A 486 29.71 -7.68 22.92
N GLN A 487 28.86 -6.74 22.51
CA GLN A 487 27.64 -6.32 23.22
C GLN A 487 26.48 -6.16 22.22
N LEU A 488 25.26 -5.98 22.73
CA LEU A 488 24.14 -5.53 21.91
C LEU A 488 24.05 -4.01 22.00
N GLU A 489 23.98 -3.33 20.86
CA GLU A 489 23.75 -1.89 20.78
C GLU A 489 22.38 -1.65 20.15
N ILE A 490 21.49 -0.98 20.89
CA ILE A 490 20.12 -0.66 20.50
C ILE A 490 20.08 0.78 20.01
N THR A 491 19.54 0.97 18.81
CA THR A 491 19.27 2.26 18.18
C THR A 491 17.77 2.40 17.99
N PHE A 492 17.16 3.26 18.79
CA PHE A 492 15.75 3.59 18.66
C PHE A 492 15.56 4.64 17.56
N ASN A 493 14.66 4.40 16.62
CA ASN A 493 14.46 5.29 15.49
C ASN A 493 13.72 6.56 15.93
N GLY A 494 14.41 7.70 15.88
CA GLY A 494 13.91 8.98 16.38
C GLY A 494 14.45 9.38 17.76
N LEU A 495 15.27 8.54 18.42
CA LEU A 495 15.99 8.92 19.64
C LEU A 495 17.49 9.14 19.33
N GLU A 496 18.12 10.13 19.97
CA GLU A 496 19.58 10.32 19.89
C GLU A 496 20.34 9.33 20.80
N GLU A 497 19.75 8.99 21.95
CA GLU A 497 20.38 8.12 22.94
C GLU A 497 20.35 6.65 22.49
N LYS A 498 21.51 6.01 22.55
CA LYS A 498 21.67 4.58 22.29
C LYS A 498 21.75 3.83 23.61
N GLN A 499 21.15 2.64 23.67
CA GLN A 499 21.32 1.75 24.81
C GLN A 499 22.30 0.62 24.46
N THR A 500 23.04 0.15 25.46
CA THR A 500 23.91 -1.01 25.31
C THR A 500 23.58 -2.06 26.35
N VAL A 501 23.59 -3.32 25.92
CA VAL A 501 23.36 -4.47 26.77
C VAL A 501 24.61 -5.36 26.75
N PRO A 502 25.32 -5.50 27.89
CA PRO A 502 26.51 -6.32 27.95
C PRO A 502 26.16 -7.80 27.82
N LEU A 503 27.05 -8.55 27.17
CA LEU A 503 26.88 -9.99 26.98
C LEU A 503 27.89 -10.74 27.85
N ALA A 504 27.40 -11.72 28.63
CA ALA A 504 28.24 -12.59 29.46
C ALA A 504 28.81 -13.80 28.68
N LYS A 505 28.13 -14.22 27.63
CA LYS A 505 28.49 -15.36 26.76
C LYS A 505 28.92 -14.89 25.37
N ARG A 506 29.61 -15.75 24.62
CA ARG A 506 29.94 -15.49 23.22
C ARG A 506 28.70 -15.66 22.35
N ILE A 507 28.16 -14.55 21.84
CA ILE A 507 26.95 -14.52 21.02
C ILE A 507 27.29 -14.41 19.53
N THR A 508 26.46 -15.03 18.69
CA THR A 508 26.55 -15.00 17.23
C THR A 508 25.30 -14.46 16.55
N ALA A 509 24.14 -14.47 17.22
CA ALA A 509 22.89 -13.94 16.68
C ALA A 509 21.99 -13.34 17.76
N VAL A 510 21.18 -12.36 17.37
CA VAL A 510 20.15 -11.74 18.20
C VAL A 510 18.78 -11.90 17.53
N GLN A 511 17.73 -12.07 18.32
CA GLN A 511 16.33 -12.13 17.89
C GLN A 511 15.47 -11.32 18.87
N LEU A 512 14.37 -10.77 18.37
CA LEU A 512 13.35 -10.11 19.19
C LEU A 512 12.19 -11.07 19.44
N LEU A 513 11.73 -11.15 20.69
CA LEU A 513 10.61 -11.99 21.09
C LEU A 513 9.95 -11.34 22.30
N ASP A 514 8.62 -11.30 22.34
CA ASP A 514 7.85 -10.96 23.53
C ASP A 514 7.53 -12.26 24.28
N TYR A 515 8.42 -12.70 25.17
CA TYR A 515 8.32 -14.03 25.77
C TYR A 515 7.33 -14.10 26.94
N ASP A 516 6.99 -12.94 27.52
CA ASP A 516 6.06 -12.81 28.63
C ASP A 516 4.69 -12.27 28.22
N ASN A 517 4.47 -12.11 26.92
CA ASN A 517 3.26 -11.61 26.29
C ASN A 517 2.81 -10.23 26.83
N ASP A 518 3.70 -9.37 27.33
CA ASP A 518 3.34 -8.08 27.90
C ASP A 518 3.15 -6.95 26.86
N GLY A 519 3.47 -7.23 25.58
CA GLY A 519 3.38 -6.30 24.46
C GLY A 519 4.69 -5.58 24.15
N TRP A 520 5.77 -5.83 24.90
CA TRP A 520 7.09 -5.26 24.67
C TRP A 520 8.05 -6.32 24.11
N LEU A 521 8.80 -5.98 23.07
CA LEU A 521 9.77 -6.91 22.49
C LEU A 521 11.02 -7.02 23.39
N ASP A 522 11.37 -8.23 23.78
CA ASP A 522 12.58 -8.58 24.54
C ASP A 522 13.72 -9.02 23.61
N LEU A 523 14.94 -9.10 24.17
CA LEU A 523 16.14 -9.50 23.43
C LEU A 523 16.54 -10.93 23.79
N LEU A 524 16.64 -11.81 22.79
CA LEU A 524 17.24 -13.13 22.94
C LEU A 524 18.52 -13.22 22.12
N ALA A 525 19.62 -13.52 22.81
CA ALA A 525 20.95 -13.62 22.23
C ALA A 525 21.43 -15.07 22.26
N THR A 526 21.83 -15.61 21.10
CA THR A 526 22.23 -17.01 20.92
C THR A 526 23.66 -17.15 20.44
N GLY A 527 24.35 -18.18 20.90
CA GLY A 527 25.74 -18.49 20.57
C GLY A 527 26.23 -19.64 21.41
N ASP A 528 27.12 -19.39 22.37
CA ASP A 528 27.35 -20.33 23.48
C ASP A 528 26.20 -20.19 24.49
N GLY A 529 25.20 -21.06 24.40
CA GLY A 529 23.94 -21.00 25.14
C GLY A 529 22.99 -19.89 24.66
N VAL A 530 22.06 -19.52 25.54
CA VAL A 530 21.10 -18.43 25.36
C VAL A 530 21.28 -17.41 26.50
N GLN A 531 21.16 -16.13 26.18
CA GLN A 531 20.94 -15.03 27.14
C GLN A 531 19.65 -14.31 26.75
N ALA A 532 18.87 -13.91 27.76
CA ALA A 532 17.60 -13.22 27.57
C ALA A 532 17.58 -11.94 28.39
N PHE A 533 17.09 -10.86 27.78
CA PHE A 533 16.99 -9.56 28.42
C PHE A 533 15.58 -9.02 28.28
N ARG A 534 14.89 -8.87 29.41
CA ARG A 534 13.54 -8.30 29.46
C ARG A 534 13.56 -6.82 29.18
N ASN A 535 12.68 -6.36 28.32
CA ASN A 535 12.41 -4.96 28.10
C ASN A 535 11.56 -4.40 29.25
N ARG A 536 12.06 -3.36 29.93
CA ARG A 536 11.33 -2.67 31.01
C ARG A 536 10.91 -1.26 30.59
N GLY A 537 10.71 -1.07 29.29
CA GLY A 537 10.40 0.21 28.67
C GLY A 537 11.50 1.22 28.95
N SER A 538 11.11 2.37 29.50
CA SER A 538 12.02 3.46 29.87
C SER A 538 13.11 3.05 30.87
N ALA A 539 12.93 1.98 31.65
CA ALA A 539 13.95 1.46 32.57
C ALA A 539 15.02 0.57 31.89
N GLY A 540 14.99 0.50 30.55
CA GLY A 540 15.93 -0.25 29.73
C GLY A 540 15.77 -1.77 29.90
N PHE A 541 16.83 -2.51 29.54
CA PHE A 541 16.79 -3.97 29.52
C PHE A 541 17.39 -4.60 30.79
N ALA A 542 16.78 -5.66 31.30
CA ALA A 542 17.28 -6.44 32.44
C ALA A 542 17.62 -7.87 32.05
N ASP A 543 18.80 -8.37 32.43
CA ASP A 543 19.16 -9.77 32.26
C ASP A 543 18.24 -10.67 33.10
N THR A 544 17.44 -11.50 32.42
CA THR A 544 16.53 -12.46 33.02
C THR A 544 16.95 -13.91 32.78
N THR A 545 18.16 -14.13 32.24
CA THR A 545 18.65 -15.45 31.82
C THR A 545 18.51 -16.52 32.90
N THR A 546 18.96 -16.24 34.13
CA THR A 546 18.84 -17.19 35.26
C THR A 546 17.40 -17.32 35.77
N ALA A 547 16.64 -16.21 35.81
CA ALA A 547 15.25 -16.26 36.26
C ALA A 547 14.40 -17.15 35.36
N LEU A 548 14.65 -17.08 34.05
CA LEU A 548 14.06 -17.90 33.02
C LEU A 548 14.61 -19.34 32.97
N GLY A 549 15.67 -19.66 33.71
CA GLY A 549 16.32 -20.98 33.70
C GLY A 549 17.17 -21.26 32.45
N LEU A 550 17.53 -20.25 31.68
CA LEU A 550 18.31 -20.38 30.44
C LEU A 550 19.82 -20.40 30.70
N ASP A 551 20.26 -20.08 31.92
CA ASP A 551 21.68 -20.09 32.30
C ASP A 551 22.28 -21.49 32.33
N THR A 552 21.44 -22.52 32.53
CA THR A 552 21.85 -23.93 32.46
C THR A 552 22.13 -24.43 31.04
N LEU A 553 21.75 -23.67 30.01
CA LEU A 553 22.07 -23.99 28.62
C LEU A 553 23.52 -23.59 28.30
N SER A 554 24.35 -24.60 28.08
CA SER A 554 25.76 -24.48 27.67
C SER A 554 25.98 -25.26 26.38
N GLY A 555 26.83 -24.76 25.48
CA GLY A 555 27.07 -25.37 24.18
C GLY A 555 26.52 -24.51 23.04
N GLN A 556 26.88 -24.85 21.81
CA GLN A 556 26.58 -23.98 20.69
C GLN A 556 25.10 -24.09 20.29
N VAL A 557 24.38 -22.96 20.35
CA VAL A 557 23.06 -22.74 19.76
C VAL A 557 23.26 -22.00 18.43
N SER A 558 22.80 -22.61 17.34
CA SER A 558 22.94 -22.04 15.98
C SER A 558 21.63 -21.44 15.43
N GLN A 559 20.50 -21.84 16.01
CA GLN A 559 19.17 -21.33 15.67
C GLN A 559 18.26 -21.37 16.90
N LEU A 560 17.44 -20.34 17.04
CA LEU A 560 16.29 -20.28 17.95
C LEU A 560 15.05 -19.94 17.10
N ALA A 561 13.92 -20.57 17.43
CA ALA A 561 12.60 -20.20 16.93
C ALA A 561 11.62 -20.21 18.10
N ALA A 562 10.61 -19.34 18.06
CA ALA A 562 9.55 -19.27 19.04
C ALA A 562 8.19 -19.56 18.39
N ALA A 563 7.36 -20.34 19.08
CA ALA A 563 6.01 -20.66 18.67
C ALA A 563 5.27 -21.31 19.84
N ASP A 564 3.97 -21.13 19.94
CA ASP A 564 3.13 -21.89 20.87
C ASP A 564 3.01 -23.34 20.35
N ILE A 565 3.78 -24.26 20.93
CA ILE A 565 3.87 -25.67 20.47
C ILE A 565 2.83 -26.53 21.19
N ASP A 566 2.58 -26.31 22.47
CA ASP A 566 1.64 -27.12 23.25
C ASP A 566 0.21 -26.54 23.34
N ARG A 567 0.01 -25.34 22.77
CA ARG A 567 -1.26 -24.62 22.62
C ARG A 567 -1.83 -24.14 23.94
N ASP A 568 -0.99 -23.55 24.79
CA ASP A 568 -1.42 -23.04 26.09
C ASP A 568 -1.54 -21.50 26.15
N GLY A 569 -1.18 -20.81 25.06
CA GLY A 569 -1.30 -19.36 24.91
C GLY A 569 -0.02 -18.58 25.21
N ASP A 570 1.14 -19.22 25.28
CA ASP A 570 2.44 -18.56 25.23
C ASP A 570 3.42 -19.23 24.26
N SER A 571 4.46 -18.49 23.86
CA SER A 571 5.45 -18.99 22.90
C SER A 571 6.54 -19.78 23.61
N ASP A 572 6.73 -21.03 23.19
CA ASP A 572 7.83 -21.91 23.60
C ASP A 572 9.11 -21.61 22.80
N LEU A 573 10.25 -22.17 23.23
CA LEU A 573 11.51 -22.08 22.50
C LEU A 573 11.95 -23.41 21.90
N LEU A 574 12.25 -23.39 20.60
CA LEU A 574 12.93 -24.47 19.89
C LEU A 574 14.35 -24.05 19.56
N LEU A 575 15.33 -24.91 19.89
CA LEU A 575 16.75 -24.62 19.69
C LEU A 575 17.44 -25.68 18.84
N ALA A 576 18.29 -25.24 17.92
CA ALA A 576 19.28 -26.10 17.29
C ALA A 576 20.57 -26.05 18.11
N HIS A 577 20.84 -27.11 18.87
CA HIS A 577 21.98 -27.23 19.76
C HIS A 577 23.01 -28.24 19.21
N ASP A 578 24.26 -28.18 19.68
CA ASP A 578 25.36 -29.04 19.22
C ASP A 578 25.14 -30.55 19.52
N ASP A 579 24.29 -30.89 20.49
CA ASP A 579 23.90 -32.24 20.88
C ASP A 579 22.54 -32.72 20.34
N GLY A 580 21.76 -31.84 19.70
CA GLY A 580 20.45 -32.17 19.12
C GLY A 580 19.52 -30.97 19.01
N LEU A 581 18.25 -31.21 18.67
CA LEU A 581 17.23 -30.20 18.92
C LEU A 581 16.89 -30.15 20.42
N LYS A 582 16.49 -28.98 20.92
CA LYS A 582 15.90 -28.81 22.25
C LYS A 582 14.55 -28.12 22.16
N TYR A 583 13.65 -28.49 23.07
CA TYR A 583 12.35 -27.86 23.26
C TYR A 583 12.26 -27.40 24.72
N LEU A 584 12.08 -26.09 24.89
CA LEU A 584 11.92 -25.47 26.20
C LEU A 584 10.51 -24.90 26.27
N ARG A 585 9.67 -25.52 27.11
CA ARG A 585 8.30 -25.07 27.33
C ARG A 585 8.28 -23.80 28.18
N ASN A 586 7.45 -22.83 27.82
CA ASN A 586 7.27 -21.61 28.57
C ASN A 586 6.25 -21.82 29.71
N ASP A 587 6.72 -22.09 30.93
CA ASP A 587 5.82 -22.21 32.07
C ASP A 587 5.54 -20.80 32.65
N GLY A 588 4.44 -20.17 32.21
CA GLY A 588 3.83 -19.02 32.89
C GLY A 588 3.57 -17.78 32.03
N GLY A 589 4.06 -17.73 30.79
CA GLY A 589 3.85 -16.59 29.88
C GLY A 589 2.38 -16.30 29.58
N ASN A 590 1.55 -17.34 29.61
CA ASN A 590 0.10 -17.29 29.41
C ASN A 590 -0.67 -16.66 30.59
N ALA A 591 0.02 -16.20 31.65
CA ALA A 591 -0.55 -15.28 32.63
C ALA A 591 -0.96 -13.95 31.97
N ASN A 592 -0.22 -13.51 30.95
CA ASN A 592 -0.64 -12.49 29.98
C ASN A 592 -1.34 -13.15 28.77
N ARG A 593 -1.84 -12.34 27.84
CA ARG A 593 -2.58 -12.80 26.67
C ARG A 593 -1.74 -12.65 25.41
N GLN A 594 -1.83 -13.66 24.55
CA GLN A 594 -1.23 -13.69 23.23
C GLN A 594 -2.33 -13.58 22.16
N LEU A 595 -2.13 -12.66 21.22
CA LEU A 595 -2.87 -12.58 19.97
C LEU A 595 -2.18 -13.46 18.93
N LYS A 596 -2.92 -14.44 18.38
CA LYS A 596 -2.47 -15.24 17.24
C LYS A 596 -3.08 -14.69 15.96
N VAL A 597 -2.24 -14.38 14.98
CA VAL A 597 -2.68 -13.80 13.70
C VAL A 597 -2.38 -14.75 12.56
N ARG A 598 -3.29 -14.80 11.58
CA ARG A 598 -3.05 -15.43 10.28
C ARG A 598 -3.39 -14.47 9.17
N LEU A 599 -2.45 -14.29 8.26
CA LEU A 599 -2.61 -13.45 7.09
C LEU A 599 -3.01 -14.28 5.86
N TYR A 600 -3.89 -13.70 5.04
CA TYR A 600 -4.25 -14.20 3.71
C TYR A 600 -4.11 -13.09 2.65
N GLY A 601 -2.92 -12.97 2.06
CA GLY A 601 -2.67 -12.04 0.94
C GLY A 601 -3.28 -12.55 -0.38
N ASN A 602 -4.05 -11.72 -1.07
CA ASN A 602 -4.65 -12.01 -2.37
C ASN A 602 -3.89 -11.33 -3.52
N ARG A 603 -3.47 -10.08 -3.31
CA ARG A 603 -2.54 -9.35 -4.17
C ARG A 603 -1.13 -9.46 -3.64
N SER A 604 -0.99 -9.31 -2.33
CA SER A 604 0.23 -9.56 -1.57
C SER A 604 0.53 -11.07 -1.51
N ASN A 605 1.75 -11.43 -1.08
CA ASN A 605 2.12 -12.83 -0.89
C ASN A 605 1.19 -13.53 0.12
N ALA A 606 0.87 -14.81 -0.12
CA ALA A 606 -0.18 -15.51 0.61
C ALA A 606 0.14 -15.77 2.09
N SER A 607 1.42 -15.71 2.49
CA SER A 607 1.87 -15.79 3.89
C SER A 607 1.82 -14.46 4.63
N GLY A 608 1.73 -13.32 3.91
CA GLY A 608 1.81 -11.99 4.48
C GLY A 608 3.20 -11.63 5.03
N ILE A 609 4.28 -12.29 4.57
CA ILE A 609 5.65 -11.92 4.96
C ILE A 609 5.93 -10.50 4.47
N GLY A 610 6.40 -9.64 5.37
CA GLY A 610 6.64 -8.23 5.14
C GLY A 610 5.43 -7.31 5.41
N ILE A 611 4.26 -7.86 5.69
CA ILE A 611 3.09 -7.05 6.06
C ILE A 611 3.26 -6.57 7.51
N GLN A 612 2.93 -5.30 7.77
CA GLN A 612 2.92 -4.76 9.12
C GLN A 612 1.55 -4.99 9.78
N ILE A 613 1.56 -5.33 11.06
CA ILE A 613 0.39 -5.46 11.92
C ILE A 613 0.48 -4.37 12.98
N GLU A 614 -0.56 -3.56 13.09
CA GLU A 614 -0.70 -2.52 14.10
C GLU A 614 -1.90 -2.82 14.99
N THR A 615 -1.75 -2.60 16.29
CA THR A 615 -2.86 -2.72 17.23
C THR A 615 -2.81 -1.67 18.33
N THR A 616 -4.00 -1.31 18.82
CA THR A 616 -4.20 -0.42 19.96
C THR A 616 -5.13 -1.06 20.97
N ALA A 617 -4.83 -0.85 22.25
CA ALA A 617 -5.61 -1.26 23.41
C ALA A 617 -5.41 -0.23 24.54
N PRO A 618 -6.20 -0.28 25.63
CA PRO A 618 -5.98 0.62 26.77
C PRO A 618 -4.53 0.59 27.28
N GLY A 619 -3.83 1.71 27.15
CA GLY A 619 -2.44 1.87 27.57
C GLY A 619 -1.38 1.17 26.71
N LEU A 620 -1.76 0.53 25.59
CA LEU A 620 -0.83 -0.18 24.70
C LEU A 620 -1.10 0.20 23.24
N ARG A 621 -0.03 0.54 22.50
CA ARG A 621 -0.01 0.62 21.04
C ARG A 621 1.26 -0.06 20.56
N LEU A 622 1.21 -0.82 19.47
CA LEU A 622 2.39 -1.49 18.94
C LEU A 622 2.29 -1.75 17.44
N LYS A 623 3.46 -1.91 16.81
CA LYS A 623 3.61 -2.36 15.42
C LYS A 623 4.51 -3.60 15.32
N ARG A 624 4.18 -4.54 14.44
CA ARG A 624 5.00 -5.73 14.13
C ARG A 624 5.08 -5.96 12.62
N THR A 625 6.28 -6.06 12.07
CA THR A 625 6.50 -6.53 10.69
C THR A 625 6.57 -8.06 10.69
N VAL A 626 5.82 -8.73 9.81
CA VAL A 626 5.84 -10.20 9.71
C VAL A 626 7.13 -10.67 9.04
N GLN A 627 8.11 -11.09 9.85
CA GLN A 627 9.40 -11.60 9.37
C GLN A 627 9.44 -13.14 9.27
N SER A 628 8.58 -13.83 10.02
CA SER A 628 8.47 -15.30 10.05
C SER A 628 7.08 -15.74 10.49
N LEU A 629 6.80 -17.05 10.34
CA LEU A 629 5.59 -17.70 10.81
C LEU A 629 5.92 -18.67 11.98
N PRO A 630 4.99 -18.90 12.94
CA PRO A 630 3.68 -18.26 13.10
C PRO A 630 3.75 -16.79 13.55
N ILE A 631 2.61 -16.10 13.57
CA ILE A 631 2.50 -14.70 14.05
C ILE A 631 1.80 -14.70 15.41
N GLU A 632 2.58 -14.44 16.45
CA GLU A 632 2.18 -14.47 17.85
C GLU A 632 2.63 -13.16 18.51
N ILE A 633 1.69 -12.42 19.11
CA ILE A 633 1.92 -11.05 19.61
C ILE A 633 1.36 -10.94 21.03
N GLY A 634 2.18 -10.59 22.02
CA GLY A 634 1.69 -10.29 23.36
C GLY A 634 0.90 -9.00 23.41
N ILE A 635 -0.12 -8.96 24.28
CA ILE A 635 -1.00 -7.80 24.46
C ILE A 635 -1.26 -7.50 25.95
N GLY A 636 -0.43 -8.04 26.83
CA GLY A 636 -0.56 -7.92 28.28
C GLY A 636 -1.88 -8.53 28.78
N GLN A 637 -2.57 -7.79 29.64
CA GLN A 637 -3.84 -8.22 30.24
C GLN A 637 -5.08 -7.86 29.39
N ASN A 638 -4.88 -7.31 28.19
CA ASN A 638 -5.99 -6.81 27.37
C ASN A 638 -6.82 -7.95 26.77
N GLU A 639 -8.12 -7.96 27.05
CA GLU A 639 -9.08 -8.92 26.48
C GLU A 639 -9.67 -8.47 25.14
N MET A 640 -9.57 -7.18 24.86
CA MET A 640 -10.16 -6.51 23.71
C MET A 640 -9.19 -5.48 23.17
N LEU A 641 -8.95 -5.55 21.87
CA LEU A 641 -8.20 -4.56 21.12
C LEU A 641 -9.19 -3.53 20.58
N GLN A 642 -8.86 -2.24 20.75
CA GLN A 642 -9.63 -1.15 20.15
C GLN A 642 -9.51 -1.21 18.62
N SER A 643 -8.32 -1.54 18.12
CA SER A 643 -8.10 -1.80 16.69
C SER A 643 -7.06 -2.87 16.44
N LEU A 644 -7.23 -3.65 15.35
CA LEU A 644 -6.23 -4.52 14.76
C LEU A 644 -6.21 -4.30 13.24
N ASN A 645 -5.03 -3.96 12.71
CA ASN A 645 -4.87 -3.50 11.34
C ASN A 645 -3.71 -4.23 10.66
N ALA A 646 -3.97 -4.86 9.51
CA ALA A 646 -2.93 -5.32 8.59
C ALA A 646 -2.70 -4.25 7.52
N ARG A 647 -1.45 -3.79 7.42
CA ARG A 647 -0.95 -2.83 6.43
C ARG A 647 -0.63 -3.56 5.14
N TRP A 648 -1.67 -3.96 4.41
CA TRP A 648 -1.49 -4.50 3.07
C TRP A 648 -0.93 -3.41 2.16
N PHE A 649 -0.21 -3.84 1.14
CA PHE A 649 0.52 -2.96 0.26
C PHE A 649 -0.34 -1.86 -0.40
N ASP A 650 -1.60 -2.17 -0.72
CA ASP A 650 -2.52 -1.23 -1.38
C ASP A 650 -3.76 -0.87 -0.54
N LEU A 651 -3.97 -1.54 0.59
CA LEU A 651 -5.22 -1.49 1.36
C LEU A 651 -4.95 -1.42 2.86
N SER A 652 -5.92 -0.92 3.62
CA SER A 652 -5.90 -1.15 5.06
C SER A 652 -7.15 -1.67 5.71
N LEU A 653 -6.90 -2.77 6.41
CA LEU A 653 -7.79 -3.67 7.10
C LEU A 653 -8.13 -3.26 8.52
N PHE A 654 -8.95 -2.23 8.78
CA PHE A 654 -9.30 -1.90 10.16
C PHE A 654 -10.35 -2.86 10.73
N ASN A 655 -9.96 -3.63 11.74
CA ASN A 655 -10.88 -4.40 12.57
C ASN A 655 -10.97 -3.70 13.92
N LEU A 656 -12.19 -3.37 14.36
CA LEU A 656 -12.46 -2.71 15.63
C LEU A 656 -12.97 -3.72 16.65
N ASP A 657 -12.78 -3.44 17.93
CA ASP A 657 -13.28 -4.24 19.05
C ASP A 657 -12.95 -5.74 18.94
N VAL A 658 -11.69 -6.05 18.61
CA VAL A 658 -11.24 -7.43 18.39
C VAL A 658 -11.01 -8.11 19.73
N GLN A 659 -11.84 -9.11 20.02
CA GLN A 659 -11.67 -9.94 21.22
C GLN A 659 -10.49 -10.91 21.05
N VAL A 660 -9.64 -11.01 22.07
CA VAL A 660 -8.49 -11.92 22.05
C VAL A 660 -8.72 -13.11 22.96
N LYS A 661 -8.63 -14.32 22.38
CA LYS A 661 -8.79 -15.60 23.07
C LYS A 661 -7.54 -16.45 22.89
N ARG A 662 -7.15 -17.22 23.91
CA ARG A 662 -5.88 -17.97 23.97
C ARG A 662 -5.67 -18.97 22.82
N ASP A 663 -6.72 -19.66 22.41
CA ASP A 663 -6.64 -20.73 21.40
C ASP A 663 -7.24 -20.36 20.06
N GLU A 664 -7.48 -19.07 19.82
CA GLU A 664 -8.13 -18.59 18.60
C GLU A 664 -7.16 -17.79 17.74
N ILE A 665 -7.12 -18.14 16.45
CA ILE A 665 -6.33 -17.42 15.46
C ILE A 665 -7.22 -16.40 14.77
N VAL A 666 -6.91 -15.12 14.93
CA VAL A 666 -7.56 -14.04 14.19
C VAL A 666 -7.03 -14.04 12.77
N THR A 667 -7.93 -14.27 11.82
CA THR A 667 -7.58 -14.30 10.39
C THR A 667 -7.84 -12.94 9.76
N LEU A 668 -6.79 -12.32 9.22
CA LEU A 668 -6.88 -11.08 8.45
C LEU A 668 -6.67 -11.41 6.97
N THR A 669 -7.71 -11.17 6.17
CA THR A 669 -7.70 -11.43 4.72
C THR A 669 -7.58 -10.12 3.97
N GLU A 670 -6.63 -10.02 3.05
CA GLU A 670 -6.54 -8.90 2.12
C GLU A 670 -7.77 -8.90 1.21
N LEU A 671 -8.56 -7.84 1.21
CA LEU A 671 -9.76 -7.80 0.37
C LEU A 671 -9.39 -7.71 -1.12
N ILE A 672 -10.18 -8.37 -1.96
CA ILE A 672 -10.09 -8.21 -3.41
C ILE A 672 -11.00 -7.05 -3.81
N LEU A 673 -10.46 -5.83 -3.75
CA LEU A 673 -11.18 -4.62 -4.15
C LEU A 673 -10.69 -4.13 -5.52
N PRO A 674 -11.55 -3.52 -6.34
CA PRO A 674 -11.09 -2.66 -7.40
C PRO A 674 -10.56 -1.37 -6.77
N THR A 675 -9.24 -1.20 -6.83
CA THR A 675 -8.52 -0.01 -6.35
C THR A 675 -8.19 0.96 -7.48
N GLY A 676 -8.29 0.51 -8.73
CA GLY A 676 -8.09 1.27 -9.97
C GLY A 676 -8.68 0.47 -11.14
N SER A 677 -9.22 1.14 -12.17
CA SER A 677 -9.52 0.57 -13.48
C SER A 677 -9.88 1.60 -14.56
N CYS A 678 -10.68 2.64 -14.27
CA CYS A 678 -11.24 3.66 -15.19
C CYS A 678 -12.25 4.58 -14.43
N PRO A 679 -12.41 5.86 -14.84
CA PRO A 679 -13.47 6.76 -14.33
C PRO A 679 -14.88 6.31 -14.72
N TYR A 680 -15.88 6.68 -13.91
CA TYR A 680 -17.28 6.27 -14.07
C TYR A 680 -18.15 7.33 -14.75
N LEU A 681 -19.10 6.88 -15.57
CA LEU A 681 -20.07 7.74 -16.26
C LEU A 681 -21.48 7.48 -15.74
N TYR A 682 -22.18 8.56 -15.40
CA TYR A 682 -23.61 8.53 -15.04
C TYR A 682 -24.43 9.45 -15.93
N ALA A 683 -25.71 9.11 -16.09
CA ALA A 683 -26.67 9.87 -16.89
C ALA A 683 -27.99 10.05 -16.16
N TRP A 684 -28.58 11.25 -16.28
CA TRP A 684 -29.90 11.54 -15.71
C TRP A 684 -31.02 10.78 -16.44
N ASP A 685 -31.72 9.88 -15.74
CA ASP A 685 -32.79 9.05 -16.31
C ASP A 685 -34.21 9.66 -16.17
N GLY A 686 -34.30 10.82 -15.52
CA GLY A 686 -35.55 11.48 -15.16
C GLY A 686 -35.84 11.49 -13.65
N GLU A 687 -35.18 10.61 -12.89
CA GLU A 687 -35.36 10.49 -11.44
C GLU A 687 -34.03 10.58 -10.69
N ARG A 688 -32.96 10.01 -11.25
CA ARG A 688 -31.64 9.91 -10.61
C ARG A 688 -30.48 9.83 -11.62
N HIS A 689 -29.24 9.87 -11.14
CA HIS A 689 -28.07 9.65 -11.99
C HIS A 689 -27.77 8.15 -12.06
N ARG A 690 -28.19 7.52 -13.15
CA ARG A 690 -27.99 6.09 -13.38
C ARG A 690 -26.56 5.84 -13.88
N PHE A 691 -25.89 4.84 -13.30
CA PHE A 691 -24.62 4.34 -13.83
C PHE A 691 -24.77 3.84 -15.27
N VAL A 692 -23.88 4.30 -16.15
CA VAL A 692 -23.85 3.93 -17.57
C VAL A 692 -22.79 2.87 -17.81
N THR A 693 -21.53 3.24 -17.61
CA THR A 693 -20.33 2.43 -17.84
C THR A 693 -19.11 3.20 -17.30
N ASP A 694 -17.91 2.71 -17.53
CA ASP A 694 -16.65 3.42 -17.30
C ASP A 694 -16.02 3.92 -18.62
N LEU A 695 -15.14 4.92 -18.54
CA LEU A 695 -14.54 5.62 -19.67
C LEU A 695 -13.02 5.42 -19.77
N LEU A 696 -12.48 5.59 -20.97
CA LEU A 696 -11.06 5.64 -21.34
C LEU A 696 -10.25 4.38 -21.01
N GLY A 697 -10.89 3.22 -20.89
CA GLY A 697 -10.18 1.96 -20.59
C GLY A 697 -9.22 1.44 -21.66
N ALA A 698 -9.27 2.03 -22.86
CA ALA A 698 -8.28 1.79 -23.91
C ALA A 698 -7.09 2.78 -23.88
N SER A 699 -7.07 3.73 -22.94
CA SER A 699 -6.10 4.82 -22.83
C SER A 699 -5.34 4.90 -21.49
N PRO A 700 -4.89 3.78 -20.90
CA PRO A 700 -4.13 3.84 -19.64
C PRO A 700 -2.72 4.40 -19.87
N LEU A 701 -2.25 5.26 -18.97
CA LEU A 701 -0.89 5.82 -18.99
C LEU A 701 0.06 4.96 -18.17
N GLY A 702 1.19 4.61 -18.78
CA GLY A 702 2.28 3.94 -18.07
C GLY A 702 1.92 2.55 -17.54
N LEU A 703 0.82 1.95 -17.97
CA LEU A 703 0.42 0.60 -17.56
C LEU A 703 1.31 -0.46 -18.23
N PRO A 704 2.06 -1.25 -17.45
CA PRO A 704 2.89 -2.30 -18.02
C PRO A 704 2.05 -3.53 -18.38
N VAL A 705 2.42 -4.16 -19.50
CA VAL A 705 1.91 -5.48 -19.92
C VAL A 705 2.97 -6.58 -19.80
N ALA A 706 4.24 -6.19 -19.69
CA ALA A 706 5.38 -7.02 -19.36
C ALA A 706 6.54 -6.16 -18.83
N ASP A 707 7.60 -6.80 -18.33
CA ASP A 707 8.83 -6.11 -17.90
C ASP A 707 9.34 -5.14 -18.99
N GLY A 708 9.24 -3.83 -18.71
CA GLY A 708 9.70 -2.76 -19.60
C GLY A 708 8.85 -2.52 -20.87
N VAL A 709 7.67 -3.14 -20.98
CA VAL A 709 6.74 -2.98 -22.09
C VAL A 709 5.41 -2.45 -21.57
N TYR A 710 4.97 -1.34 -22.14
CA TYR A 710 3.73 -0.67 -21.75
C TYR A 710 2.65 -0.95 -22.81
N ILE A 711 1.38 -0.85 -22.42
CA ILE A 711 0.30 -0.87 -23.41
C ILE A 711 0.25 0.48 -24.14
N ASP A 712 -0.06 0.47 -25.44
CA ASP A 712 -0.32 1.69 -26.19
C ASP A 712 -1.68 2.26 -25.77
N ALA A 713 -1.77 3.59 -25.61
CA ALA A 713 -2.99 4.29 -25.21
C ALA A 713 -3.75 4.84 -26.43
N ASP A 714 -5.03 4.50 -26.57
CA ASP A 714 -5.96 5.06 -27.57
C ASP A 714 -6.86 6.12 -26.91
N PRO A 715 -6.54 7.41 -27.01
CA PRO A 715 -7.19 8.44 -26.20
C PRO A 715 -8.63 8.76 -26.61
N ASP A 716 -9.04 8.42 -27.83
CA ASP A 716 -10.38 8.74 -28.32
C ASP A 716 -11.34 7.56 -28.04
N GLU A 717 -12.34 7.78 -27.19
CA GLU A 717 -13.37 6.78 -26.89
C GLU A 717 -14.77 7.30 -27.19
N ILE A 718 -15.65 6.42 -27.68
CA ILE A 718 -17.09 6.63 -27.71
C ILE A 718 -17.78 5.55 -26.89
N VAL A 719 -18.66 5.95 -25.99
CA VAL A 719 -19.52 5.02 -25.24
C VAL A 719 -20.99 5.31 -25.49
N TRP A 720 -21.82 4.26 -25.45
CA TRP A 720 -23.27 4.39 -25.54
C TRP A 720 -23.87 4.76 -24.18
N ILE A 721 -24.65 5.85 -24.13
CA ILE A 721 -25.28 6.35 -22.91
C ILE A 721 -26.63 5.67 -22.67
N GLY A 722 -27.41 5.58 -23.74
CA GLY A 722 -28.82 5.22 -23.68
C GLY A 722 -29.60 5.76 -24.87
N ASP A 723 -30.92 5.82 -24.70
CA ASP A 723 -31.88 6.41 -25.63
C ASP A 723 -32.84 7.35 -24.89
N GLU A 724 -33.79 7.93 -25.61
CA GLU A 724 -34.79 8.85 -25.07
C GLU A 724 -35.66 8.30 -23.91
N THR A 725 -35.67 6.97 -23.69
CA THR A 725 -36.43 6.36 -22.60
C THR A 725 -35.70 6.43 -21.26
N ASN A 726 -34.37 6.42 -21.28
CA ASN A 726 -33.51 6.31 -20.09
C ASN A 726 -32.39 7.37 -20.00
N PHE A 727 -32.38 8.33 -20.92
CA PHE A 727 -31.59 9.56 -20.82
C PHE A 727 -32.50 10.76 -21.13
N LYS A 728 -32.95 11.44 -20.08
CA LYS A 728 -33.95 12.51 -20.17
C LYS A 728 -33.31 13.87 -19.93
N ALA A 729 -33.91 14.90 -20.51
CA ALA A 729 -33.49 16.27 -20.24
C ALA A 729 -33.96 16.72 -18.85
N LEU A 730 -33.06 17.31 -18.07
CA LEU A 730 -33.29 18.03 -16.82
C LEU A 730 -33.27 19.53 -17.12
N ASP A 731 -34.41 20.22 -16.97
CA ASP A 731 -34.54 21.66 -17.24
C ASP A 731 -34.00 22.10 -18.62
N GLY A 732 -34.30 21.31 -19.65
CA GLY A 732 -33.87 21.57 -21.03
C GLY A 732 -32.41 21.20 -21.33
N ARG A 733 -31.73 20.51 -20.41
CA ARG A 733 -30.33 20.07 -20.57
C ARG A 733 -30.21 18.56 -20.43
N TYR A 734 -29.39 17.95 -21.27
CA TYR A 734 -28.92 16.58 -21.05
C TYR A 734 -27.71 16.65 -20.12
N ARG A 735 -27.79 16.01 -18.95
CA ARG A 735 -26.75 16.05 -17.91
C ARG A 735 -26.05 14.72 -17.75
N LEU A 736 -24.72 14.76 -17.81
CA LEU A 736 -23.84 13.63 -17.49
C LEU A 736 -22.95 13.98 -16.30
N GLN A 737 -22.56 12.96 -15.54
CA GLN A 737 -21.55 13.06 -14.49
C GLN A 737 -20.39 12.12 -14.83
N ILE A 738 -19.16 12.62 -14.78
CA ILE A 738 -17.95 11.81 -14.84
C ILE A 738 -17.30 11.87 -13.47
N THR A 739 -17.14 10.72 -12.80
CA THR A 739 -16.50 10.66 -11.49
C THR A 739 -15.17 9.90 -11.57
N GLU A 740 -14.20 10.35 -10.80
CA GLU A 740 -12.98 9.60 -10.55
C GLU A 740 -13.05 9.06 -9.12
N GLU A 741 -13.60 7.87 -8.93
CA GLU A 741 -13.84 7.28 -7.61
C GLU A 741 -12.78 6.25 -7.22
N LEU A 742 -11.69 6.13 -7.98
CA LEU A 742 -10.65 5.14 -7.74
C LEU A 742 -9.31 5.81 -7.45
N ARG A 743 -8.25 5.02 -7.27
CA ARG A 743 -6.90 5.50 -6.96
C ARG A 743 -6.18 5.95 -8.23
N GLU A 744 -6.74 6.91 -8.96
CA GLU A 744 -6.32 7.26 -10.31
C GLU A 744 -6.41 8.78 -10.55
N ILE A 745 -5.88 9.25 -11.68
CA ILE A 745 -6.09 10.60 -12.21
C ILE A 745 -6.61 10.48 -13.64
N LEU A 746 -7.75 11.11 -13.89
CA LEU A 746 -8.29 11.29 -15.23
C LEU A 746 -7.74 12.59 -15.84
N TYR A 747 -7.20 12.48 -17.05
CA TYR A 747 -6.73 13.58 -17.90
C TYR A 747 -7.69 13.73 -19.08
N LEU A 748 -8.69 14.61 -18.96
CA LEU A 748 -9.71 14.81 -19.99
C LEU A 748 -9.40 16.06 -20.84
N ASP A 749 -9.43 15.93 -22.16
CA ASP A 749 -9.09 16.98 -23.13
C ASP A 749 -10.30 17.41 -23.98
N GLU A 750 -11.21 16.48 -24.28
CA GLU A 750 -12.44 16.79 -25.02
C GLU A 750 -13.59 15.91 -24.53
N ALA A 751 -14.80 16.49 -24.41
CA ALA A 751 -16.03 15.75 -24.24
C ALA A 751 -17.14 16.32 -25.13
N LYS A 752 -17.91 15.45 -25.80
CA LYS A 752 -19.05 15.87 -26.62
C LYS A 752 -20.15 14.82 -26.72
N LEU A 753 -21.39 15.30 -26.81
CA LEU A 753 -22.57 14.47 -26.93
C LEU A 753 -22.88 14.24 -28.42
N LEU A 754 -23.03 12.97 -28.78
CA LEU A 754 -23.46 12.54 -30.10
C LEU A 754 -24.90 12.01 -30.02
N ALA A 755 -25.77 12.44 -30.93
CA ALA A 755 -27.14 11.96 -31.04
C ALA A 755 -27.41 11.40 -32.44
N VAL A 756 -27.99 10.20 -32.49
CA VAL A 756 -28.28 9.49 -33.75
C VAL A 756 -29.72 9.01 -33.74
N ASP A 757 -30.47 9.38 -34.78
CA ASP A 757 -31.85 8.92 -34.99
C ASP A 757 -31.82 7.55 -35.70
N VAL A 758 -32.03 6.47 -34.94
CA VAL A 758 -31.87 5.08 -35.38
C VAL A 758 -33.19 4.53 -35.96
N PRO A 759 -33.19 4.04 -37.21
CA PRO A 759 -34.38 3.41 -37.79
C PRO A 759 -34.74 2.06 -37.14
N PRO A 760 -36.03 1.65 -37.20
CA PRO A 760 -36.44 0.34 -36.71
C PRO A 760 -35.70 -0.82 -37.39
N GLY A 761 -35.22 -1.79 -36.60
CA GLY A 761 -34.48 -2.95 -37.10
C GLY A 761 -33.00 -2.70 -37.39
N SER A 762 -32.49 -1.53 -37.01
CA SER A 762 -31.06 -1.19 -37.02
C SER A 762 -30.53 -0.98 -35.60
N GLU A 763 -29.22 -1.17 -35.44
CA GLU A 763 -28.49 -0.85 -34.22
C GLU A 763 -27.29 0.04 -34.58
N VAL A 764 -26.88 0.93 -33.68
CA VAL A 764 -25.68 1.76 -33.85
C VAL A 764 -24.78 1.55 -32.63
N HIS A 765 -23.52 1.21 -32.87
CA HIS A 765 -22.55 0.89 -31.81
C HIS A 765 -21.23 1.63 -32.01
N PRO A 766 -20.49 1.95 -30.94
CA PRO A 766 -19.12 2.44 -31.03
C PRO A 766 -18.18 1.45 -31.73
N THR A 767 -17.17 1.98 -32.42
CA THR A 767 -16.07 1.18 -33.01
C THR A 767 -14.85 1.06 -32.09
N THR A 768 -14.87 1.79 -30.97
CA THR A 768 -13.83 1.87 -29.95
C THR A 768 -13.79 0.61 -29.11
N LYS A 769 -12.57 0.19 -28.75
CA LYS A 769 -12.27 -1.04 -28.00
C LYS A 769 -10.77 -1.09 -27.70
N LEU A 770 -10.36 -1.83 -26.68
CA LEU A 770 -8.94 -2.06 -26.43
C LEU A 770 -8.33 -2.94 -27.52
N ARG A 771 -7.13 -2.58 -27.97
CA ARG A 771 -6.40 -3.24 -29.06
C ARG A 771 -4.94 -3.48 -28.66
N PRO A 772 -4.25 -4.44 -29.31
CA PRO A 772 -2.87 -4.77 -28.96
C PRO A 772 -1.85 -3.66 -29.15
N SER A 773 -1.99 -2.84 -30.19
CA SER A 773 -1.07 -1.75 -30.51
C SER A 773 -1.68 -0.79 -31.55
N GLY A 774 -1.09 0.39 -31.67
CA GLY A 774 -1.42 1.37 -32.72
C GLY A 774 -0.90 1.00 -34.13
N PRO A 775 -1.21 1.81 -35.17
CA PRO A 775 -2.05 3.00 -35.13
C PRO A 775 -3.54 2.65 -34.96
N PHE A 776 -4.24 3.42 -34.14
CA PHE A 776 -5.66 3.23 -33.88
C PHE A 776 -6.53 3.88 -34.97
N PRO A 777 -7.63 3.23 -35.40
CA PRO A 777 -8.57 3.87 -36.30
C PRO A 777 -9.32 4.99 -35.56
N PRO A 778 -9.79 6.05 -36.25
CA PRO A 778 -10.59 7.08 -35.62
C PRO A 778 -11.79 6.50 -34.87
N ALA A 779 -12.05 7.01 -33.67
CA ALA A 779 -13.25 6.68 -32.93
C ALA A 779 -14.49 7.07 -33.75
N GLY A 780 -15.44 6.14 -33.89
CA GLY A 780 -16.62 6.34 -34.71
C GLY A 780 -17.76 5.42 -34.32
N LEU A 781 -18.83 5.49 -35.11
CA LEU A 781 -20.04 4.67 -34.94
C LEU A 781 -20.22 3.75 -36.15
N ALA A 782 -20.69 2.54 -35.91
CA ALA A 782 -21.07 1.58 -36.93
C ALA A 782 -22.58 1.31 -36.86
N ALA A 783 -23.28 1.53 -37.98
CA ALA A 783 -24.67 1.10 -38.12
C ALA A 783 -24.75 -0.34 -38.63
N LEU A 784 -25.59 -1.13 -37.98
CA LEU A 784 -25.80 -2.55 -38.23
C LEU A 784 -27.28 -2.79 -38.52
N ALA A 785 -27.59 -3.70 -39.44
CA ALA A 785 -28.96 -4.08 -39.79
C ALA A 785 -29.03 -5.57 -40.14
N LYS A 786 -30.25 -6.06 -40.40
CA LYS A 786 -30.51 -7.45 -40.84
C LYS A 786 -29.84 -8.48 -39.92
N ARG A 787 -30.18 -8.42 -38.63
CA ARG A 787 -29.66 -9.34 -37.62
C ARG A 787 -29.88 -10.80 -38.04
N THR A 788 -28.80 -11.57 -38.04
CA THR A 788 -28.84 -13.02 -38.19
C THR A 788 -28.88 -13.67 -36.80
N PRO A 789 -29.91 -14.46 -36.46
CA PRO A 789 -30.03 -15.04 -35.13
C PRO A 789 -28.98 -16.12 -34.90
N LEU A 790 -28.43 -16.15 -33.68
CA LEU A 790 -27.56 -17.23 -33.21
C LEU A 790 -28.40 -18.51 -33.09
N ARG A 791 -28.01 -19.60 -33.75
CA ARG A 791 -28.74 -20.87 -33.68
C ARG A 791 -28.23 -21.75 -32.55
N GLN A 792 -26.92 -21.79 -32.38
CA GLN A 792 -26.27 -22.53 -31.32
C GLN A 792 -24.98 -21.84 -30.91
N ALA A 793 -24.68 -21.84 -29.60
CA ALA A 793 -23.37 -21.54 -29.08
C ALA A 793 -22.94 -22.55 -28.02
N ARG A 794 -21.67 -22.94 -28.07
CA ARG A 794 -21.08 -23.91 -27.14
C ARG A 794 -19.76 -23.38 -26.58
N ARG A 795 -19.64 -23.34 -25.26
CA ARG A 795 -18.37 -23.01 -24.59
C ARG A 795 -17.43 -24.23 -24.63
N SER A 796 -16.13 -24.00 -24.52
CA SER A 796 -15.09 -25.05 -24.66
C SER A 796 -15.19 -26.23 -23.69
N ASP A 797 -15.94 -26.12 -22.59
CA ASP A 797 -16.26 -27.20 -21.65
C ASP A 797 -17.48 -28.05 -22.08
N GLY A 798 -18.09 -27.71 -23.21
CA GLY A 798 -19.25 -28.38 -23.76
C GLY A 798 -20.59 -27.76 -23.35
N LEU A 799 -20.60 -26.76 -22.47
CA LEU A 799 -21.82 -26.08 -22.02
C LEU A 799 -22.52 -25.40 -23.20
N ASP A 800 -23.82 -25.68 -23.37
CA ASP A 800 -24.66 -24.94 -24.30
C ASP A 800 -24.97 -23.57 -23.68
N VAL A 801 -24.53 -22.51 -24.36
CA VAL A 801 -24.66 -21.12 -23.91
C VAL A 801 -25.51 -20.30 -24.87
N THR A 802 -26.30 -20.98 -25.71
CA THR A 802 -27.07 -20.33 -26.79
C THR A 802 -28.02 -19.29 -26.24
N SER A 803 -28.84 -19.64 -25.22
CA SER A 803 -29.85 -18.71 -24.67
C SER A 803 -29.22 -17.48 -24.05
N ALA A 804 -28.12 -17.66 -23.31
CA ALA A 804 -27.42 -16.60 -22.62
C ALA A 804 -26.89 -15.54 -23.59
N LEU A 805 -26.47 -15.93 -24.80
CA LEU A 805 -25.87 -15.01 -25.78
C LEU A 805 -26.88 -14.37 -26.76
N GLN A 806 -28.19 -14.65 -26.62
CA GLN A 806 -29.21 -14.14 -27.55
C GLN A 806 -29.54 -12.66 -27.35
N ALA A 807 -29.53 -12.17 -26.11
CA ALA A 807 -30.03 -10.85 -25.77
C ALA A 807 -29.06 -10.14 -24.82
N ASN A 808 -29.29 -8.86 -24.57
CA ASN A 808 -28.59 -8.14 -23.51
C ASN A 808 -29.53 -8.10 -22.31
N ASP A 809 -29.66 -9.24 -21.61
CA ASP A 809 -30.64 -9.50 -20.55
C ASP A 809 -30.00 -10.01 -19.24
N ASP A 810 -28.70 -9.72 -19.09
CA ASP A 810 -27.86 -10.05 -17.93
C ASP A 810 -27.74 -11.57 -17.65
N GLN A 811 -27.84 -12.38 -18.71
CA GLN A 811 -27.44 -13.79 -18.69
C GLN A 811 -26.00 -13.95 -19.17
N TRP A 812 -25.06 -14.04 -18.23
CA TRP A 812 -23.63 -13.97 -18.55
C TRP A 812 -22.97 -15.31 -18.81
N VAL A 813 -22.20 -15.38 -19.89
CA VAL A 813 -21.24 -16.45 -20.17
C VAL A 813 -19.88 -16.05 -19.62
N SER A 814 -19.50 -16.68 -18.50
CA SER A 814 -18.22 -16.45 -17.81
C SER A 814 -17.12 -17.41 -18.30
N PRO A 815 -15.84 -17.15 -18.00
CA PRO A 815 -14.77 -18.12 -18.23
C PRO A 815 -15.03 -19.46 -17.52
N VAL A 816 -14.41 -20.53 -18.02
CA VAL A 816 -14.54 -21.87 -17.41
C VAL A 816 -13.87 -21.93 -16.04
N GLU A 817 -12.69 -21.32 -15.93
CA GLU A 817 -11.88 -21.30 -14.72
C GLU A 817 -11.05 -20.03 -14.67
N LEU A 818 -11.19 -19.26 -13.58
CA LEU A 818 -10.39 -18.07 -13.32
C LEU A 818 -8.99 -18.44 -12.84
N ARG A 819 -8.03 -17.54 -13.01
CA ARG A 819 -6.70 -17.69 -12.41
C ARG A 819 -6.72 -17.27 -10.94
N LEU A 820 -5.63 -17.56 -10.23
CA LEU A 820 -5.44 -17.17 -8.83
C LEU A 820 -5.54 -15.64 -8.69
N PRO A 821 -5.90 -15.11 -7.50
CA PRO A 821 -6.10 -13.67 -7.28
C PRO A 821 -4.96 -12.73 -7.72
N GLN A 822 -3.70 -13.17 -7.65
CA GLN A 822 -2.53 -12.41 -8.12
C GLN A 822 -2.51 -12.22 -9.65
N LEU A 823 -3.23 -13.06 -10.39
CA LEU A 823 -3.41 -13.01 -11.85
C LEU A 823 -4.86 -12.60 -12.21
N ARG A 824 -5.48 -11.75 -11.37
CA ARG A 824 -6.82 -11.18 -11.60
C ARG A 824 -6.94 -10.67 -13.03
N GLY A 825 -8.12 -10.83 -13.63
CA GLY A 825 -8.38 -10.39 -14.99
C GLY A 825 -7.94 -11.39 -16.07
N LEU A 826 -7.36 -12.53 -15.65
CA LEU A 826 -6.98 -13.63 -16.52
C LEU A 826 -7.75 -14.91 -16.17
N ALA A 827 -8.00 -15.72 -17.18
CA ALA A 827 -8.62 -17.03 -17.08
C ALA A 827 -7.72 -18.12 -17.66
N LYS A 828 -8.06 -19.39 -17.44
CA LYS A 828 -7.58 -20.45 -18.35
C LYS A 828 -8.19 -20.20 -19.73
N ARG A 829 -7.40 -20.44 -20.78
CA ARG A 829 -7.84 -20.24 -22.16
C ARG A 829 -9.13 -21.01 -22.39
N TYR A 830 -10.15 -20.31 -22.89
CA TYR A 830 -11.45 -20.87 -23.21
C TYR A 830 -11.92 -20.33 -24.57
N SER A 831 -12.97 -20.96 -25.11
CA SER A 831 -13.57 -20.50 -26.36
C SER A 831 -15.09 -20.64 -26.35
N VAL A 832 -15.74 -19.88 -27.23
CA VAL A 832 -17.16 -20.02 -27.57
C VAL A 832 -17.28 -20.25 -29.07
N GLU A 833 -17.80 -21.42 -29.44
CA GLU A 833 -18.17 -21.76 -30.81
C GLU A 833 -19.57 -21.22 -31.11
N LEU A 834 -19.73 -20.59 -32.27
CA LEU A 834 -20.93 -19.87 -32.69
C LEU A 834 -21.42 -20.42 -34.04
N ASP A 835 -22.68 -20.84 -34.08
CA ASP A 835 -23.37 -21.32 -35.27
C ASP A 835 -24.56 -20.40 -35.56
N PHE A 836 -24.48 -19.66 -36.66
CA PHE A 836 -25.55 -18.79 -37.17
C PHE A 836 -26.33 -19.46 -38.32
N GLY A 837 -25.99 -20.71 -38.68
CA GLY A 837 -26.38 -21.34 -39.93
C GLY A 837 -25.56 -20.88 -41.14
N PRO A 838 -26.04 -21.13 -42.37
CA PRO A 838 -25.34 -20.73 -43.59
C PRO A 838 -25.07 -19.21 -43.64
N LEU A 839 -23.83 -18.83 -43.88
CA LEU A 839 -23.36 -17.44 -43.96
C LEU A 839 -23.20 -17.01 -45.42
N ASP A 840 -23.75 -15.85 -45.82
CA ASP A 840 -23.36 -15.20 -47.08
C ASP A 840 -22.13 -14.35 -46.84
N THR A 841 -20.95 -14.94 -46.97
CA THR A 841 -19.67 -14.28 -46.66
C THR A 841 -19.29 -13.14 -47.61
N ARG A 842 -20.09 -12.92 -48.67
CA ARG A 842 -19.98 -11.75 -49.56
C ARG A 842 -20.78 -10.55 -49.06
N ALA A 843 -21.70 -10.75 -48.11
CA ALA A 843 -22.37 -9.65 -47.44
C ALA A 843 -21.36 -8.91 -46.52
N PRO A 844 -21.54 -7.61 -46.26
CA PRO A 844 -20.65 -6.86 -45.39
C PRO A 844 -20.93 -7.20 -43.92
N LEU A 845 -20.58 -8.42 -43.51
CA LEU A 845 -20.91 -8.95 -42.19
C LEU A 845 -20.15 -8.22 -41.08
N ALA A 846 -20.76 -8.13 -39.91
CA ALA A 846 -20.13 -7.64 -38.69
C ALA A 846 -20.66 -8.39 -37.46
N LEU A 847 -19.79 -8.62 -36.47
CA LEU A 847 -20.18 -9.11 -35.16
C LEU A 847 -20.27 -7.95 -34.18
N ALA A 848 -21.36 -7.92 -33.40
CA ALA A 848 -21.48 -7.08 -32.22
C ALA A 848 -21.40 -7.96 -30.97
N LEU A 849 -20.43 -7.69 -30.10
CA LEU A 849 -20.15 -8.46 -28.90
C LEU A 849 -20.34 -7.54 -27.69
N THR A 850 -21.29 -7.88 -26.83
CA THR A 850 -21.57 -7.16 -25.58
C THR A 850 -21.02 -7.96 -24.42
N GLY A 851 -20.13 -7.35 -23.64
CA GLY A 851 -19.47 -7.99 -22.51
C GLY A 851 -18.74 -6.98 -21.63
N TRP A 852 -18.12 -7.47 -20.57
CA TRP A 852 -17.20 -6.67 -19.73
C TRP A 852 -15.94 -7.47 -19.41
N LEU A 853 -14.84 -6.76 -19.24
CA LEU A 853 -13.53 -7.30 -18.89
C LEU A 853 -13.19 -6.92 -17.46
N HIS A 854 -13.04 -7.92 -16.59
CA HIS A 854 -12.42 -7.68 -15.30
C HIS A 854 -10.93 -7.40 -15.51
N PHE A 855 -10.48 -6.18 -15.23
CA PHE A 855 -9.11 -5.78 -15.52
C PHE A 855 -8.13 -6.13 -14.39
N GLY A 856 -6.92 -6.59 -14.77
CA GLY A 856 -5.91 -7.11 -13.84
C GLY A 856 -5.04 -6.06 -13.16
N GLY A 857 -4.76 -4.94 -13.82
CA GLY A 857 -3.82 -3.91 -13.38
C GLY A 857 -2.34 -4.29 -13.58
N GLY A 858 -1.43 -3.36 -13.28
CA GLY A 858 0.01 -3.51 -13.47
C GLY A 858 0.62 -4.72 -12.76
N MET A 859 0.29 -4.94 -11.48
CA MET A 859 0.76 -6.10 -10.71
C MET A 859 0.37 -7.44 -11.36
N ALA A 860 -0.87 -7.59 -11.81
CA ALA A 860 -1.30 -8.85 -12.45
C ALA A 860 -0.61 -9.05 -13.79
N ASN A 861 -0.45 -7.97 -14.57
CA ASN A 861 0.22 -8.02 -15.86
C ASN A 861 1.70 -8.40 -15.73
N ILE A 862 2.44 -7.78 -14.80
CA ILE A 862 3.83 -8.13 -14.51
C ILE A 862 3.92 -9.58 -14.01
N ALA A 863 3.07 -9.96 -13.04
CA ALA A 863 3.03 -11.33 -12.52
C ALA A 863 2.73 -12.38 -13.60
N ALA A 864 1.88 -12.04 -14.58
CA ALA A 864 1.56 -12.89 -15.74
C ALA A 864 2.72 -12.96 -16.74
N SER A 865 3.40 -11.84 -17.00
CA SER A 865 4.53 -11.76 -17.93
C SER A 865 5.73 -12.63 -17.53
N HIS A 866 5.79 -13.03 -16.26
CA HIS A 866 6.76 -13.99 -15.73
C HIS A 866 6.51 -15.43 -16.21
N HIS A 867 5.39 -15.70 -16.88
CA HIS A 867 5.04 -16.98 -17.46
C HIS A 867 5.02 -16.90 -18.99
N ASP A 868 5.91 -17.63 -19.66
CA ASP A 868 5.99 -17.68 -21.13
C ASP A 868 4.67 -18.09 -21.82
N GLY A 869 3.81 -18.83 -21.10
CA GLY A 869 2.50 -19.27 -21.59
C GLY A 869 1.33 -18.32 -21.31
N LEU A 870 1.56 -17.16 -20.69
CA LEU A 870 0.53 -16.17 -20.34
C LEU A 870 0.88 -14.77 -20.88
N PRO A 871 1.08 -14.61 -22.20
CA PRO A 871 1.18 -13.27 -22.77
C PRO A 871 -0.14 -12.51 -22.56
N PHE A 872 -0.09 -11.18 -22.62
CA PHE A 872 -1.28 -10.32 -22.53
C PHE A 872 -2.34 -10.74 -23.58
N PRO A 873 -3.47 -11.35 -23.18
CA PRO A 873 -4.18 -12.31 -24.06
C PRO A 873 -5.39 -11.73 -24.79
N PHE A 874 -5.16 -10.93 -25.83
CA PHE A 874 -6.25 -10.45 -26.69
C PHE A 874 -7.08 -11.59 -27.32
N PRO A 875 -8.41 -11.43 -27.41
CA PRO A 875 -9.26 -12.42 -28.07
C PRO A 875 -8.89 -12.63 -29.55
N THR A 876 -9.06 -13.86 -30.03
CA THR A 876 -8.85 -14.25 -31.43
C THR A 876 -10.12 -14.84 -32.03
N LEU A 877 -10.35 -14.62 -33.33
CA LEU A 877 -11.49 -15.17 -34.06
C LEU A 877 -11.01 -16.21 -35.08
N GLU A 878 -11.67 -17.36 -35.11
CA GLU A 878 -11.42 -18.44 -36.07
C GLU A 878 -12.69 -18.80 -36.82
N ALA A 879 -12.55 -19.21 -38.09
CA ALA A 879 -13.62 -19.69 -38.95
C ALA A 879 -13.43 -21.19 -39.19
N GLN A 880 -14.51 -21.96 -39.06
CA GLN A 880 -14.53 -23.38 -39.41
C GLN A 880 -14.88 -23.53 -40.89
N LEU A 881 -14.03 -24.22 -41.64
CA LEU A 881 -14.23 -24.54 -43.06
C LEU A 881 -15.13 -25.77 -43.25
N ALA A 882 -15.55 -26.04 -44.48
CA ALA A 882 -16.45 -27.16 -44.79
C ALA A 882 -15.84 -28.55 -44.49
N ASP A 883 -14.51 -28.66 -44.46
CA ASP A 883 -13.78 -29.88 -44.08
C ASP A 883 -13.63 -30.07 -42.55
N GLY A 884 -14.13 -29.11 -41.76
CA GLY A 884 -14.08 -29.10 -40.31
C GLY A 884 -12.82 -28.45 -39.72
N ALA A 885 -11.85 -28.04 -40.54
CA ALA A 885 -10.65 -27.34 -40.08
C ALA A 885 -10.98 -25.93 -39.58
N TRP A 886 -10.21 -25.46 -38.59
CA TRP A 886 -10.30 -24.10 -38.07
C TRP A 886 -9.16 -23.24 -38.62
N GLN A 887 -9.50 -22.06 -39.12
CA GLN A 887 -8.55 -21.08 -39.64
C GLN A 887 -8.74 -19.73 -38.92
N ASN A 888 -7.63 -19.06 -38.55
CA ASN A 888 -7.70 -17.69 -38.01
C ASN A 888 -8.30 -16.72 -39.04
N VAL A 889 -9.18 -15.84 -38.57
CA VAL A 889 -9.71 -14.72 -39.34
C VAL A 889 -8.80 -13.51 -39.12
N ASP A 890 -8.36 -12.86 -40.20
CA ASP A 890 -7.47 -11.70 -40.15
C ASP A 890 -8.22 -10.42 -39.72
N VAL A 891 -8.53 -10.36 -38.41
CA VAL A 891 -9.22 -9.26 -37.75
C VAL A 891 -8.65 -8.99 -36.36
N ILE A 892 -8.72 -7.74 -35.93
CA ILE A 892 -8.50 -7.36 -34.52
C ILE A 892 -9.83 -7.44 -33.80
N VAL A 893 -10.00 -8.46 -32.96
CA VAL A 893 -11.20 -8.61 -32.13
C VAL A 893 -11.27 -7.49 -31.10
N GLY A 894 -10.20 -7.29 -30.33
CA GLY A 894 -10.15 -6.35 -29.20
C GLY A 894 -10.90 -6.86 -27.97
N ALA A 895 -11.04 -6.01 -26.94
CA ALA A 895 -11.77 -6.35 -25.72
C ALA A 895 -12.68 -5.19 -25.24
N PRO A 896 -13.85 -5.48 -24.63
CA PRO A 896 -14.70 -4.49 -23.97
C PRO A 896 -14.12 -4.18 -22.57
N VAL A 897 -13.26 -3.17 -22.47
CA VAL A 897 -12.53 -2.90 -21.21
C VAL A 897 -13.46 -2.39 -20.12
N GLY A 898 -13.21 -2.90 -18.91
CA GLY A 898 -13.81 -2.38 -17.69
C GLY A 898 -15.23 -2.89 -17.53
N LYS A 899 -16.22 -2.02 -17.72
CA LYS A 899 -17.64 -2.32 -17.54
C LYS A 899 -18.30 -2.72 -18.85
N THR A 900 -19.61 -2.99 -18.79
CA THR A 900 -20.38 -3.47 -19.93
C THR A 900 -20.28 -2.52 -21.12
N LYS A 901 -19.76 -3.03 -22.24
CA LYS A 901 -19.66 -2.32 -23.53
C LYS A 901 -19.97 -3.26 -24.68
N THR A 902 -20.39 -2.68 -25.81
CA THR A 902 -20.50 -3.42 -27.07
C THR A 902 -19.33 -3.05 -27.98
N ILE A 903 -18.58 -4.05 -28.43
CA ILE A 903 -17.52 -3.89 -29.43
C ILE A 903 -17.94 -4.49 -30.77
N VAL A 904 -17.48 -3.89 -31.87
CA VAL A 904 -17.79 -4.33 -33.23
C VAL A 904 -16.56 -4.94 -33.91
N ILE A 905 -16.74 -6.07 -34.57
CA ILE A 905 -15.75 -6.69 -35.45
C ILE A 905 -16.27 -6.61 -36.89
N ASP A 906 -15.53 -5.92 -37.75
CA ASP A 906 -15.81 -5.87 -39.17
C ASP A 906 -15.32 -7.16 -39.85
N LEU A 907 -16.24 -7.88 -40.50
CA LEU A 907 -15.97 -9.14 -41.19
C LEU A 907 -16.12 -9.01 -42.71
N ALA A 908 -16.37 -7.81 -43.24
CA ALA A 908 -16.52 -7.59 -44.67
C ALA A 908 -15.25 -8.06 -45.41
N ASP A 909 -15.43 -8.99 -46.36
CA ASP A 909 -14.36 -9.60 -47.15
C ASP A 909 -13.28 -10.35 -46.32
N LYS A 910 -13.56 -10.70 -45.05
CA LYS A 910 -12.61 -11.37 -44.15
C LYS A 910 -12.84 -12.88 -43.98
N LEU A 911 -14.07 -13.35 -44.21
CA LEU A 911 -14.41 -14.76 -44.00
C LEU A 911 -14.17 -15.61 -45.27
N PRO A 912 -13.58 -16.81 -45.13
CA PRO A 912 -13.53 -17.80 -46.22
C PRO A 912 -14.93 -18.12 -46.78
N SER A 913 -15.04 -18.36 -48.09
CA SER A 913 -16.33 -18.54 -48.78
C SER A 913 -17.18 -19.72 -48.30
N ASP A 914 -16.55 -20.72 -47.67
CA ASP A 914 -17.18 -21.95 -47.18
C ASP A 914 -17.30 -22.00 -45.64
N THR A 915 -17.13 -20.86 -44.96
CA THR A 915 -17.24 -20.75 -43.50
C THR A 915 -18.58 -21.30 -42.98
N GLN A 916 -18.52 -22.25 -42.05
CA GLN A 916 -19.68 -22.87 -41.41
C GLN A 916 -19.96 -22.30 -40.02
N ARG A 917 -18.90 -22.05 -39.23
CA ARG A 917 -18.98 -21.61 -37.83
C ARG A 917 -17.87 -20.65 -37.49
N LEU A 918 -18.05 -19.91 -36.40
CA LEU A 918 -17.02 -19.04 -35.83
C LEU A 918 -16.62 -19.53 -34.44
N ARG A 919 -15.38 -19.28 -34.03
CA ARG A 919 -14.90 -19.55 -32.67
C ARG A 919 -14.17 -18.34 -32.13
N LEU A 920 -14.67 -17.82 -31.01
CA LEU A 920 -14.04 -16.76 -30.25
C LEU A 920 -13.22 -17.39 -29.12
N SER A 921 -11.91 -17.16 -29.11
CA SER A 921 -10.99 -17.72 -28.10
C SER A 921 -10.30 -16.59 -27.33
N THR A 922 -10.16 -16.72 -26.01
CA THR A 922 -9.43 -15.74 -25.18
C THR A 922 -8.88 -16.39 -23.90
N ALA A 923 -7.98 -15.68 -23.21
CA ALA A 923 -7.57 -15.98 -21.84
C ALA A 923 -7.73 -14.78 -20.89
N PHE A 924 -8.43 -13.72 -21.32
CA PHE A 924 -8.91 -12.70 -20.41
C PHE A 924 -10.12 -13.20 -19.60
N GLU A 925 -10.33 -12.62 -18.42
CA GLU A 925 -11.56 -12.71 -17.65
C GLU A 925 -12.64 -11.80 -18.29
N ILE A 926 -13.18 -12.25 -19.42
CA ILE A 926 -14.30 -11.60 -20.09
C ILE A 926 -15.58 -12.37 -19.80
N HIS A 927 -16.63 -11.63 -19.46
CA HIS A 927 -17.98 -12.14 -19.31
C HIS A 927 -18.83 -11.61 -20.46
N TRP A 928 -19.39 -12.50 -21.27
CA TRP A 928 -20.19 -12.14 -22.45
C TRP A 928 -21.69 -12.18 -22.13
N ASN A 929 -22.40 -11.10 -22.47
CA ASN A 929 -23.87 -11.04 -22.38
C ASN A 929 -24.50 -11.36 -23.74
N ARG A 930 -23.92 -10.85 -24.84
CA ARG A 930 -24.53 -10.98 -26.17
C ARG A 930 -23.48 -11.15 -27.26
N ILE A 931 -23.72 -12.05 -28.20
CA ILE A 931 -22.95 -12.11 -29.45
C ILE A 931 -23.94 -12.23 -30.62
N ALA A 932 -23.94 -11.23 -31.50
CA ALA A 932 -24.89 -11.14 -32.60
C ALA A 932 -24.21 -10.80 -33.93
N LEU A 933 -24.70 -11.40 -35.01
CA LEU A 933 -24.21 -11.19 -36.38
C LEU A 933 -25.18 -10.29 -37.16
N PHE A 934 -24.62 -9.33 -37.89
CA PHE A 934 -25.36 -8.34 -38.68
C PHE A 934 -24.71 -8.13 -40.04
N GLU A 935 -25.41 -7.42 -40.92
CA GLU A 935 -24.81 -6.72 -42.06
C GLU A 935 -24.54 -5.26 -41.70
N LYS A 936 -23.41 -4.69 -42.12
CA LYS A 936 -23.14 -3.26 -42.03
C LYS A 936 -24.14 -2.48 -42.87
N ALA A 937 -24.67 -1.42 -42.29
CA ALA A 937 -25.60 -0.49 -42.93
C ALA A 937 -24.97 0.89 -43.11
N ALA A 938 -25.65 1.76 -43.86
CA ALA A 938 -25.28 3.17 -43.92
C ALA A 938 -25.52 3.82 -42.55
N LEU A 939 -24.51 4.53 -42.04
CA LEU A 939 -24.63 5.29 -40.80
C LEU A 939 -25.61 6.46 -40.99
N PRO A 940 -26.64 6.62 -40.13
CA PRO A 940 -27.47 7.82 -40.13
C PRO A 940 -26.67 9.08 -39.81
N ASP A 941 -27.25 10.25 -40.07
CA ASP A 941 -26.60 11.51 -39.70
C ASP A 941 -26.40 11.58 -38.18
N VAL A 942 -25.18 11.93 -37.77
CA VAL A 942 -24.79 12.08 -36.36
C VAL A 942 -24.81 13.57 -36.03
N ALA A 943 -25.66 13.96 -35.07
CA ALA A 943 -25.64 15.31 -34.53
C ALA A 943 -24.63 15.38 -33.37
N GLU A 944 -23.80 16.42 -33.36
CA GLU A 944 -22.77 16.64 -32.35
C GLU A 944 -23.05 17.93 -31.59
N THR A 945 -22.85 17.91 -30.28
CA THR A 945 -22.92 19.13 -29.46
C THR A 945 -21.94 19.06 -28.29
N HIS A 946 -21.32 20.21 -27.99
CA HIS A 946 -20.39 20.36 -26.88
C HIS A 946 -21.12 20.78 -25.60
N PRO A 947 -20.53 20.54 -24.42
CA PRO A 947 -21.05 21.04 -23.15
C PRO A 947 -21.28 22.55 -23.24
N THR A 948 -22.36 23.00 -22.62
CA THR A 948 -22.72 24.41 -22.48
C THR A 948 -22.35 25.00 -21.13
N ALA A 949 -22.16 24.14 -20.14
CA ALA A 949 -21.63 24.46 -18.83
C ALA A 949 -21.02 23.19 -18.23
N THR A 950 -19.98 23.39 -17.44
CA THR A 950 -19.28 22.35 -16.69
C THR A 950 -19.10 22.78 -15.24
N ASP A 951 -18.96 21.81 -14.34
CA ASP A 951 -18.70 22.07 -12.92
C ASP A 951 -17.90 20.90 -12.32
N LEU A 952 -16.60 21.11 -12.08
CA LEU A 952 -15.75 20.17 -11.35
C LEU A 952 -15.91 20.41 -9.85
N HIS A 953 -16.21 19.37 -9.08
CA HIS A 953 -16.44 19.48 -7.65
C HIS A 953 -16.15 18.18 -6.91
N TRP A 954 -16.09 18.21 -5.58
CA TRP A 954 -15.96 17.00 -4.78
C TRP A 954 -17.28 16.21 -4.77
N HIS A 955 -17.21 14.90 -5.01
CA HIS A 955 -18.33 13.96 -4.89
C HIS A 955 -18.13 12.95 -3.75
N GLY A 956 -16.93 12.38 -3.65
CA GLY A 956 -16.60 11.29 -2.73
C GLY A 956 -16.50 9.95 -3.45
N TYR A 957 -16.53 8.88 -2.69
CA TYR A 957 -16.38 7.52 -3.20
C TYR A 957 -17.73 6.79 -3.12
N GLY A 958 -18.26 6.35 -4.26
CA GLY A 958 -19.57 5.70 -4.34
C GLY A 958 -19.61 4.35 -3.64
N ALA A 959 -20.72 4.09 -2.96
CA ALA A 959 -21.10 2.77 -2.50
C ALA A 959 -21.34 1.87 -3.71
N LYS A 960 -21.18 0.57 -3.52
CA LYS A 960 -21.30 -0.43 -4.59
C LYS A 960 -22.58 -1.21 -4.38
N GLU A 961 -23.29 -1.50 -5.46
CA GLU A 961 -24.39 -2.47 -5.40
C GLU A 961 -23.87 -3.84 -4.94
N ASP A 962 -24.66 -4.53 -4.10
CA ASP A 962 -24.37 -5.89 -3.66
C ASP A 962 -24.77 -6.89 -4.77
N LEU A 963 -23.86 -7.03 -5.74
CA LEU A 963 -24.05 -7.88 -6.91
C LEU A 963 -23.18 -9.14 -6.85
N PRO A 964 -23.64 -10.27 -7.44
CA PRO A 964 -22.80 -11.43 -7.64
C PRO A 964 -21.48 -11.10 -8.37
N ALA A 965 -20.37 -11.74 -7.97
CA ALA A 965 -19.03 -11.43 -8.46
C ALA A 965 -18.79 -11.58 -9.97
N HIS A 966 -19.69 -12.23 -10.71
CA HIS A 966 -19.62 -12.34 -12.18
C HIS A 966 -20.30 -11.19 -12.91
N LEU A 967 -20.94 -10.27 -12.18
CA LEU A 967 -21.47 -9.01 -12.69
C LEU A 967 -20.42 -7.90 -12.52
N PRO A 968 -20.41 -6.91 -13.42
CA PRO A 968 -19.53 -5.77 -13.26
C PRO A 968 -19.93 -5.01 -11.99
N LEU A 969 -18.92 -4.63 -11.21
CA LEU A 969 -19.14 -3.75 -10.06
C LEU A 969 -19.83 -2.46 -10.52
N THR A 970 -20.94 -2.14 -9.86
CA THR A 970 -21.83 -1.04 -10.23
C THR A 970 -21.90 -0.05 -9.05
N PRO A 971 -21.34 1.16 -9.19
CA PRO A 971 -21.40 2.19 -8.17
C PRO A 971 -22.78 2.85 -8.13
N ILE A 972 -23.15 3.35 -6.95
CA ILE A 972 -24.41 4.07 -6.68
C ILE A 972 -24.06 5.55 -6.46
N HIS A 973 -24.40 6.39 -7.43
CA HIS A 973 -24.07 7.82 -7.44
C HIS A 973 -24.49 8.56 -6.16
N GLU A 974 -25.73 8.32 -5.68
CA GLU A 974 -26.28 9.08 -4.57
C GLU A 974 -25.77 8.65 -3.18
N GLN A 975 -24.96 7.58 -3.10
CA GLN A 975 -24.47 7.03 -1.84
C GLN A 975 -22.95 7.11 -1.79
N THR A 976 -22.40 8.18 -1.22
CA THR A 976 -20.95 8.37 -1.14
C THR A 976 -20.41 8.28 0.28
N ARG A 977 -19.11 8.02 0.37
CA ARG A 977 -18.29 8.17 1.58
C ARG A 977 -17.11 9.09 1.30
N ASP A 978 -16.55 9.66 2.37
CA ASP A 978 -15.45 10.62 2.27
C ASP A 978 -14.06 10.00 2.38
N THR A 979 -13.98 8.73 2.74
CA THR A 979 -12.72 8.00 2.93
C THR A 979 -12.62 6.81 1.96
N PRO A 980 -11.51 6.67 1.21
CA PRO A 980 -11.32 5.53 0.32
C PRO A 980 -10.85 4.28 1.08
N ASP A 981 -10.81 3.12 0.38
CA ASP A 981 -10.28 1.86 0.93
C ASP A 981 -8.74 1.73 0.82
N TRP A 982 -8.11 2.57 0.00
CA TRP A 982 -6.67 2.53 -0.28
C TRP A 982 -5.89 3.61 0.49
N ARG A 983 -4.56 3.46 0.54
CA ARG A 983 -3.65 4.27 1.36
C ARG A 983 -2.78 5.27 0.61
N LEU A 984 -2.75 5.19 -0.71
CA LEU A 984 -1.88 6.02 -1.54
C LEU A 984 -2.72 6.66 -2.62
N THR A 985 -2.37 7.86 -3.05
CA THR A 985 -3.00 8.54 -4.19
C THR A 985 -1.90 9.20 -5.01
N PRO A 986 -2.08 9.35 -6.33
CA PRO A 986 -1.18 10.17 -7.12
C PRO A 986 -1.10 11.58 -6.52
N SER A 987 0.11 12.05 -6.24
CA SER A 987 0.33 13.38 -5.66
C SER A 987 0.68 14.42 -6.73
N GLY A 988 0.18 15.65 -6.59
CA GLY A 988 0.48 16.70 -7.55
C GLY A 988 -0.56 17.82 -7.59
N TRP A 989 -0.36 18.75 -8.53
CA TRP A 989 -1.30 19.82 -8.84
C TRP A 989 -2.37 19.31 -9.79
N VAL A 990 -3.63 19.56 -9.45
CA VAL A 990 -4.82 19.15 -10.20
C VAL A 990 -5.75 20.34 -10.39
N THR A 991 -6.74 20.16 -11.27
CA THR A 991 -7.67 21.22 -11.63
C THR A 991 -8.49 21.66 -10.41
N ARG A 992 -8.61 22.98 -10.24
CA ARG A 992 -9.48 23.62 -9.23
C ARG A 992 -10.94 23.29 -9.49
N TYR A 993 -11.76 23.40 -8.46
CA TYR A 993 -13.20 23.27 -8.61
C TYR A 993 -13.83 24.41 -9.42
N GLY A 994 -15.07 24.22 -9.85
CA GLY A 994 -15.82 25.14 -10.69
C GLY A 994 -15.72 24.84 -12.18
N ALA A 995 -15.96 25.87 -13.01
CA ALA A 995 -16.05 25.72 -14.45
C ALA A 995 -14.70 25.38 -15.11
N VAL A 996 -14.76 24.45 -16.06
CA VAL A 996 -13.64 23.93 -16.86
C VAL A 996 -14.00 23.84 -18.35
N ASP A 997 -14.95 24.67 -18.80
CA ASP A 997 -15.54 24.60 -20.14
C ASP A 997 -14.48 24.57 -21.25
N GLU A 998 -13.43 25.38 -21.09
CA GLU A 998 -12.32 25.53 -22.05
C GLU A 998 -11.46 24.26 -22.14
N LEU A 999 -11.28 23.52 -21.04
CA LEU A 999 -10.41 22.34 -20.96
C LEU A 999 -11.05 21.08 -21.56
N VAL A 1000 -12.35 21.09 -21.85
CA VAL A 1000 -13.05 19.94 -22.42
C VAL A 1000 -13.72 20.27 -23.75
N ALA A 1001 -13.47 21.47 -24.29
CA ALA A 1001 -14.11 21.98 -25.49
C ALA A 1001 -13.58 21.34 -26.78
N ALA A 1002 -12.29 21.05 -26.83
CA ALA A 1002 -11.61 20.57 -28.03
C ALA A 1002 -10.33 19.83 -27.71
N LYS A 1003 -9.97 18.88 -28.57
CA LYS A 1003 -8.70 18.17 -28.49
C LYS A 1003 -7.49 19.06 -28.79
N ASP A 1004 -6.89 19.66 -27.76
CA ASP A 1004 -5.79 20.62 -27.91
C ASP A 1004 -4.65 20.50 -26.86
N ASN A 1005 -4.70 19.48 -26.00
CA ASN A 1005 -3.79 19.22 -24.87
C ASN A 1005 -3.94 20.17 -23.67
N GLN A 1006 -5.08 20.86 -23.54
CA GLN A 1006 -5.47 21.57 -22.33
C GLN A 1006 -6.34 20.64 -21.48
N LEU A 1007 -5.77 20.12 -20.40
CA LEU A 1007 -6.34 18.96 -19.71
C LEU A 1007 -7.09 19.36 -18.45
N ALA A 1008 -8.33 18.91 -18.31
CA ALA A 1008 -8.99 18.81 -17.01
C ALA A 1008 -8.41 17.60 -16.25
N LEU A 1009 -7.74 17.89 -15.12
CA LEU A 1009 -7.14 16.90 -14.23
C LEU A 1009 -8.11 16.61 -13.09
N ILE A 1010 -8.80 15.48 -13.19
CA ILE A 1010 -9.86 15.04 -12.26
C ILE A 1010 -9.25 14.00 -11.34
N ALA A 1011 -9.26 14.28 -10.03
CA ALA A 1011 -8.59 13.45 -9.03
C ALA A 1011 -9.57 12.52 -8.30
N ALA A 1012 -9.03 11.51 -7.62
CA ALA A 1012 -9.77 10.61 -6.76
C ALA A 1012 -10.73 11.34 -5.79
N GLY A 1013 -12.02 11.07 -5.93
CA GLY A 1013 -13.15 11.65 -5.20
C GLY A 1013 -13.84 12.82 -5.91
N ASP A 1014 -13.33 13.29 -7.05
CA ASP A 1014 -13.92 14.39 -7.82
C ASP A 1014 -15.00 13.92 -8.80
N GLU A 1015 -15.90 14.85 -9.14
CA GLU A 1015 -16.93 14.71 -10.17
C GLU A 1015 -16.93 15.93 -11.10
N LEU A 1016 -17.02 15.67 -12.41
CA LEU A 1016 -17.27 16.66 -13.44
C LEU A 1016 -18.69 16.54 -13.97
N THR A 1017 -19.51 17.57 -13.73
CA THR A 1017 -20.81 17.73 -14.40
C THR A 1017 -20.63 18.26 -15.82
N LEU A 1018 -21.32 17.65 -16.79
CA LEU A 1018 -21.42 18.10 -18.18
C LEU A 1018 -22.88 18.38 -18.56
N ASP A 1019 -23.21 19.63 -18.83
CA ASP A 1019 -24.56 20.06 -19.26
C ASP A 1019 -24.61 20.35 -20.75
N PHE A 1020 -25.40 19.60 -21.52
CA PHE A 1020 -25.63 19.83 -22.94
C PHE A 1020 -27.00 20.42 -23.21
N ASN A 1021 -27.07 21.59 -23.84
CA ASN A 1021 -28.35 22.22 -24.17
C ASN A 1021 -29.13 21.41 -25.23
N ALA A 1022 -30.29 20.85 -24.84
CA ALA A 1022 -31.10 20.00 -25.70
C ALA A 1022 -31.61 20.72 -26.96
N ALA A 1023 -31.78 22.05 -26.91
CA ALA A 1023 -32.22 22.84 -28.05
C ALA A 1023 -31.16 22.96 -29.17
N ARG A 1024 -29.89 22.58 -28.90
CA ARG A 1024 -28.84 22.51 -29.92
C ARG A 1024 -28.92 21.25 -30.78
N LEU A 1025 -29.65 20.23 -30.35
CA LEU A 1025 -29.87 19.02 -31.13
C LEU A 1025 -31.00 19.22 -32.16
N PRO A 1026 -30.90 18.61 -33.35
CA PRO A 1026 -31.95 18.68 -34.34
C PRO A 1026 -33.24 18.01 -33.83
N THR A 1027 -34.39 18.39 -34.36
CA THR A 1027 -35.66 17.69 -34.08
C THR A 1027 -35.55 16.22 -34.49
N GLN A 1028 -36.04 15.32 -33.65
CA GLN A 1028 -36.05 13.88 -33.91
C GLN A 1028 -36.86 13.54 -35.16
N ARG A 1029 -36.30 12.67 -36.00
CA ARG A 1029 -36.99 12.14 -37.17
C ARG A 1029 -38.19 11.28 -36.75
N PRO A 1030 -39.37 11.45 -37.37
CA PRO A 1030 -40.51 10.59 -37.06
C PRO A 1030 -40.23 9.11 -37.36
N GLY A 1031 -40.61 8.22 -36.44
CA GLY A 1031 -40.50 6.76 -36.61
C GLY A 1031 -39.10 6.18 -36.35
N THR A 1032 -38.15 6.99 -35.85
CA THR A 1032 -36.84 6.55 -35.37
C THR A 1032 -36.73 6.70 -33.85
N THR A 1033 -35.85 5.95 -33.21
CA THR A 1033 -35.48 6.15 -31.78
C THR A 1033 -34.18 6.94 -31.72
N ARG A 1034 -34.09 7.98 -30.89
CA ARG A 1034 -32.85 8.73 -30.70
C ARG A 1034 -31.95 8.04 -29.68
N HIS A 1035 -30.76 7.66 -30.12
CA HIS A 1035 -29.70 7.12 -29.27
C HIS A 1035 -28.66 8.21 -28.97
N PHE A 1036 -28.09 8.15 -27.78
CA PHE A 1036 -27.08 9.08 -27.31
C PHE A 1036 -25.76 8.36 -27.01
N PHE A 1037 -24.66 9.01 -27.38
CA PHE A 1037 -23.30 8.54 -27.12
C PHE A 1037 -22.45 9.69 -26.58
N LEU A 1038 -21.49 9.38 -25.73
CA LEU A 1038 -20.47 10.33 -25.29
C LEU A 1038 -19.19 10.02 -26.06
N PHE A 1039 -18.63 11.01 -26.74
CA PHE A 1039 -17.23 10.98 -27.17
C PHE A 1039 -16.37 11.67 -26.12
N THR A 1040 -15.26 11.06 -25.76
CA THR A 1040 -14.21 11.64 -24.92
C THR A 1040 -12.85 11.48 -25.56
N SER A 1041 -11.97 12.47 -25.40
CA SER A 1041 -10.54 12.32 -25.65
C SER A 1041 -9.76 12.53 -24.36
N GLY A 1042 -8.93 11.58 -23.98
CA GLY A 1042 -8.17 11.68 -22.74
C GLY A 1042 -7.39 10.42 -22.37
N TRP A 1043 -6.91 10.42 -21.13
CA TRP A 1043 -6.16 9.32 -20.56
C TRP A 1043 -6.55 9.10 -19.10
N ASP A 1044 -6.27 7.90 -18.62
CA ASP A 1044 -6.34 7.58 -17.20
C ASP A 1044 -4.98 7.08 -16.71
N LYS A 1045 -4.58 7.45 -15.49
CA LYS A 1045 -3.36 6.91 -14.85
C LYS A 1045 -3.69 6.35 -13.48
N ASP A 1046 -3.63 5.03 -13.40
CA ASP A 1046 -3.76 4.31 -12.14
C ASP A 1046 -2.51 4.46 -11.24
N ALA A 1047 -2.69 4.21 -9.95
CA ALA A 1047 -1.60 4.17 -8.97
C ALA A 1047 -1.23 2.76 -8.49
N ASP A 1048 -1.50 1.72 -9.28
CA ASP A 1048 -0.93 0.38 -9.10
C ASP A 1048 0.61 0.46 -9.13
N PHE A 1049 1.27 -0.42 -8.38
CA PHE A 1049 2.69 -0.28 -8.09
C PHE A 1049 3.61 -0.20 -9.29
N HIS A 1050 3.28 -0.95 -10.35
CA HIS A 1050 4.14 -1.04 -11.52
C HIS A 1050 3.82 0.02 -12.57
N VAL A 1051 2.76 0.80 -12.38
CA VAL A 1051 2.44 1.88 -13.32
C VAL A 1051 3.50 2.96 -13.24
N ALA A 1052 4.05 3.28 -14.41
CA ALA A 1052 5.13 4.24 -14.52
C ALA A 1052 4.65 5.60 -14.03
N GLN A 1053 5.30 6.13 -12.99
CA GLN A 1053 4.91 7.40 -12.34
C GLN A 1053 3.46 7.40 -11.81
N GLY A 1054 2.93 6.23 -11.43
CA GLY A 1054 1.57 6.11 -10.87
C GLY A 1054 1.38 6.77 -9.51
N TRP A 1055 2.46 7.20 -8.83
CA TRP A 1055 2.40 7.91 -7.54
C TRP A 1055 2.41 9.44 -7.67
N THR A 1056 2.45 9.97 -8.90
CA THR A 1056 2.41 11.42 -9.17
C THR A 1056 1.39 11.76 -10.24
N VAL A 1057 0.83 12.97 -10.20
CA VAL A 1057 0.02 13.51 -11.30
C VAL A 1057 0.90 13.72 -12.54
N GLU A 1058 2.12 14.22 -12.37
CA GLU A 1058 3.09 14.35 -13.45
C GLU A 1058 3.66 12.98 -13.89
N PRO A 1059 4.22 12.86 -15.11
CA PRO A 1059 4.18 13.86 -16.18
C PRO A 1059 2.80 13.95 -16.86
N LEU A 1060 2.39 15.15 -17.26
CA LEU A 1060 1.18 15.34 -18.06
C LEU A 1060 1.29 14.65 -19.43
N PRO A 1061 0.24 13.95 -19.90
CA PRO A 1061 0.20 13.37 -21.23
C PRO A 1061 0.05 14.44 -22.32
N TRP A 1062 0.26 14.04 -23.57
CA TRP A 1062 -0.08 14.84 -24.76
C TRP A 1062 -0.36 13.93 -25.96
N HIS A 1063 -1.12 14.42 -26.91
CA HIS A 1063 -1.41 13.72 -28.16
C HIS A 1063 -0.15 13.51 -28.98
N GLY A 1064 0.10 12.25 -29.34
CA GLY A 1064 1.30 11.84 -30.08
C GLY A 1064 2.51 11.48 -29.21
N MET A 1065 2.35 11.38 -27.88
CA MET A 1065 3.39 10.80 -27.03
C MET A 1065 3.63 9.33 -27.36
N ASP A 1066 4.84 8.85 -27.12
CA ASP A 1066 5.16 7.42 -27.18
C ASP A 1066 4.88 6.76 -25.82
N SER A 1067 3.82 5.93 -25.74
CA SER A 1067 3.46 5.18 -24.53
C SER A 1067 4.63 4.34 -23.99
N GLN A 1068 5.51 3.82 -24.86
CA GLN A 1068 6.67 3.04 -24.45
C GLN A 1068 7.73 3.91 -23.74
N ARG A 1069 7.67 5.23 -23.91
CA ARG A 1069 8.62 6.20 -23.34
C ARG A 1069 7.97 7.13 -22.31
N TYR A 1070 6.75 6.85 -21.86
CA TYR A 1070 6.09 7.62 -20.80
C TYR A 1070 7.01 7.77 -19.57
N GLY A 1071 7.05 8.97 -18.98
CA GLY A 1071 7.99 9.30 -17.89
C GLY A 1071 9.45 9.55 -18.29
N ARG A 1072 9.84 9.20 -19.53
CA ARG A 1072 11.22 9.34 -20.03
C ARG A 1072 11.33 10.28 -21.23
N GLU A 1073 10.25 10.41 -21.99
CA GLU A 1073 10.14 11.36 -23.07
C GLU A 1073 9.83 12.76 -22.53
N PRO A 1074 10.60 13.80 -22.90
CA PRO A 1074 10.26 15.17 -22.52
C PRO A 1074 9.00 15.63 -23.27
N ARG A 1075 8.03 16.19 -22.52
CA ARG A 1075 6.84 16.82 -23.10
C ARG A 1075 7.27 17.98 -24.03
N PRO A 1076 6.73 18.07 -25.26
CA PRO A 1076 7.04 19.16 -26.17
C PRO A 1076 6.60 20.50 -25.59
N LYS A 1077 7.13 21.60 -26.14
CA LYS A 1077 6.69 22.95 -25.76
C LYS A 1077 5.29 23.20 -26.32
N LEU A 1078 4.28 23.15 -25.45
CA LEU A 1078 2.87 23.43 -25.75
C LEU A 1078 2.45 24.77 -25.12
N ASP A 1079 1.24 25.25 -25.44
CA ASP A 1079 0.66 26.40 -24.74
C ASP A 1079 0.15 25.96 -23.37
N ASP A 1080 0.97 26.16 -22.35
CA ASP A 1080 0.71 25.71 -20.97
C ASP A 1080 0.19 26.85 -20.08
N GLY A 1081 -0.34 27.93 -20.67
CA GLY A 1081 -0.95 29.03 -19.92
C GLY A 1081 -2.10 28.56 -19.00
N TRP A 1082 -2.87 27.58 -19.47
CA TRP A 1082 -3.98 26.97 -18.74
C TRP A 1082 -3.55 26.29 -17.43
N ILE A 1083 -2.34 25.72 -17.35
CA ILE A 1083 -1.87 25.02 -16.14
C ILE A 1083 -1.88 25.98 -14.95
N LYS A 1084 -1.44 27.22 -15.15
CA LYS A 1084 -1.43 28.23 -14.07
C LYS A 1084 -2.83 28.69 -13.68
N GLN A 1085 -3.76 28.72 -14.63
CA GLN A 1085 -5.14 29.17 -14.41
C GLN A 1085 -5.99 28.10 -13.73
N TYR A 1086 -5.77 26.83 -14.06
CA TYR A 1086 -6.64 25.73 -13.68
C TYR A 1086 -6.01 24.79 -12.65
N ASN A 1087 -4.72 24.46 -12.73
CA ASN A 1087 -4.09 23.46 -11.85
C ASN A 1087 -3.57 24.07 -10.55
N THR A 1088 -4.48 24.61 -9.74
CA THR A 1088 -4.16 25.36 -8.52
C THR A 1088 -4.56 24.66 -7.22
N ARG A 1089 -5.07 23.43 -7.30
CA ARG A 1089 -5.39 22.58 -6.15
C ARG A 1089 -4.34 21.49 -5.99
N TRP A 1090 -3.84 21.30 -4.78
CA TRP A 1090 -2.84 20.27 -4.47
C TRP A 1090 -3.49 19.02 -3.87
N ILE A 1091 -3.07 17.84 -4.32
CA ILE A 1091 -3.39 16.56 -3.68
C ILE A 1091 -2.12 15.86 -3.19
N GLY A 1092 -2.17 15.37 -1.96
CA GLY A 1092 -1.07 14.68 -1.30
C GLY A 1092 -0.92 13.21 -1.72
N PRO A 1093 0.18 12.56 -1.31
CA PRO A 1093 0.48 11.17 -1.67
C PRO A 1093 -0.33 10.13 -0.90
N ARG A 1094 -1.07 10.55 0.13
CA ARG A 1094 -1.90 9.70 0.98
C ARG A 1094 -3.32 10.28 0.98
N PRO A 1095 -4.36 9.45 0.82
CA PRO A 1095 -5.72 9.89 1.04
C PRO A 1095 -5.91 10.20 2.52
N LEU A 1096 -6.59 11.32 2.77
CA LEU A 1096 -6.77 11.87 4.09
C LEU A 1096 -8.09 11.37 4.69
N ARG A 1097 -8.09 11.00 5.98
CA ARG A 1097 -9.34 10.76 6.72
C ARG A 1097 -9.99 12.10 7.01
N LYS A 1098 -11.06 12.40 6.27
CA LYS A 1098 -11.86 13.61 6.48
C LYS A 1098 -12.66 13.46 7.77
N SER A 1099 -12.55 14.44 8.66
CA SER A 1099 -13.15 14.40 10.01
C SER A 1099 -14.49 15.14 10.09
N ALA A 1100 -14.66 16.21 9.31
CA ALA A 1100 -15.91 16.96 9.20
C ALA A 1100 -15.95 17.74 7.88
N LYS A 1101 -17.16 18.05 7.40
CA LYS A 1101 -17.39 18.89 6.22
C LYS A 1101 -18.41 19.98 6.46
N LEU A 1102 -18.11 21.17 5.97
CA LEU A 1102 -19.11 22.17 5.59
C LEU A 1102 -19.93 21.60 4.41
N THR A 1103 -21.06 20.99 4.71
CA THR A 1103 -22.06 20.72 3.67
C THR A 1103 -22.79 22.03 3.39
N LYS A 1104 -22.59 22.63 2.21
CA LYS A 1104 -23.54 23.61 1.69
C LYS A 1104 -24.89 22.90 1.65
N ALA A 1105 -25.80 23.27 2.56
CA ALA A 1105 -27.21 22.95 2.37
C ALA A 1105 -27.64 23.62 1.07
N LYS A 1106 -27.68 22.86 -0.03
CA LYS A 1106 -28.29 23.29 -1.28
C LYS A 1106 -29.81 23.26 -1.15
#